data_AF-A0A8H5M9D0-F1
#
_entry.id   AF-A0A8H5M9D0-F1
#
_cell.length_a   1.000
_cell.length_b   1.000
_cell.length_c   1.000
_cell.angle_alpha   90.00
_cell.angle_beta   90.00
_cell.angle_gamma   90.00
#
_symmetry.space_group_name_H-M   'P 1'
#
loop_
_entity.id
_entity.type
_entity.pdbx_description
1 polymer ?
#
loop_
_entity_poly.entity_id
_entity_poly.type
_entity_poly.pdbx_seq_one_letter_code
_entity_poly.pdbx_strand_id
1 'polypeptide(L)'
;MFRRHSDVVYIDLSMDLRDPDDWKAGSLRTFEYPLNITTLATEPISGLLAIGTAGGVVYIFGSPGVETRLSLPDPVGVRFLQFAPSTFQLACLGQDYDGNMLHIWDLSSYGRPKLARSSRFDPINSLTLSPCHSHAFLALNSGEIRTYDLLCLRKSPYIMPNLWKPSEDKLSANGVPYTQTRESLISVEIVIHPRDLNRLFVAYGGGVVLADLTKRSTVRSYELVLPPGAPGGFGYGSRVRNPSLLKTPVFTDHLQDLLTYRRPEVTALAIHPAGHFFVVGHADGSLSFWAVEDEETPLLVRTLDELDVHTVDAEKLDEHVFRTKQAEVAPPAEREPIFKLSWSGFSNSSDPRGGKTTLAILGGLNPGEAAGLTVIQLPAFNPPEPPASTSIDPKQPFLHPVMRQAMRDSLNPLESYFYFTQGVVQDYLLIPQKSPHFAGTFDPIAVLLLTEGKGATRTIEALQYPPPEFTVKDLKSPAPGPQMEAKKDALESLADDLADTLQSLQQSDEPRRLMLPPALLNGSSGLLDGQLLKLNRETYQTLVQGTTEEGLHLPLKGGQAWAIESRANDLKIAKYQPHRILITHYRDMTVQFSDTSAQLLIGLQPTPLQTSLPNSLPDLTIDLKPVLLDSVVLGRTSSTLIDHARIEFVHFATEALETTVVLQSGEVILYRLSGPRNVSSYRDLPDEELIILSHIPNYRGFSPYFMLNPKKGPSEACAVSDIGFVAVAYHNVLYIVNMRGPQVAFRYVDGKLTRGKVAGGLISGRADSDPVTSLLWTISEVVKDPEQRVRLVAMRASGQYQIYTLTQTDSSTQSWVCEGPITADGGVSQVLPRGAFVIDSKSGAGVTANRSRLAGAGYGQKTPPVLVMVGTKGARCFANLNGERIGKVDWGSKVGTIQGVQIVEKLGSHVLVVTTDRHDALVYSLPQLEYMLKLKLPPVSSSSLTLDETGDFVAWTPHSSGTIDQATYGTLFDIRRVYEPPDIDFLSTKPVVPVAPQPVSAGPASLLQLGSWFPFNQSMTGTQLDELLGGPDRPIPQPERQQRDFLSGTDLAAGASGVAAAAAATQSNLYSRISSALNERGQVLSDLEERFNALEEGSKNMVSQAKRLATQQTAKSWFGL
;
A
#
# COMPACT_ATOMS: atom_id res chain seq x y z
N MET A 1 29.50 -33.89 -56.90
CA MET A 1 29.23 -35.06 -56.04
C MET A 1 28.12 -34.65 -55.08
N PHE A 2 26.91 -35.16 -55.28
CA PHE A 2 25.72 -34.84 -54.48
C PHE A 2 26.00 -35.18 -53.00
N ARG A 3 25.93 -34.19 -52.09
CA ARG A 3 25.94 -34.46 -50.65
C ARG A 3 24.65 -35.23 -50.34
N ARG A 4 24.79 -36.49 -49.91
CA ARG A 4 23.68 -37.27 -49.34
C ARG A 4 23.08 -36.46 -48.19
N HIS A 5 21.81 -36.06 -48.31
CA HIS A 5 21.03 -35.65 -47.16
C HIS A 5 21.05 -36.80 -46.16
N SER A 6 21.42 -36.52 -44.92
CA SER A 6 21.23 -37.48 -43.85
C SER A 6 19.72 -37.56 -43.61
N ASP A 7 19.10 -38.68 -44.02
CA ASP A 7 17.69 -39.00 -43.77
C ASP A 7 17.43 -39.27 -42.27
N VAL A 8 17.77 -38.31 -41.40
CA VAL A 8 17.36 -38.32 -40.00
C VAL A 8 15.92 -37.77 -39.99
N VAL A 9 14.95 -38.68 -39.89
CA VAL A 9 13.54 -38.31 -39.73
C VAL A 9 13.35 -37.80 -38.31
N TYR A 10 13.12 -36.49 -38.17
CA TYR A 10 12.74 -35.86 -36.91
C TYR A 10 11.26 -36.12 -36.63
N ILE A 11 10.95 -36.51 -35.39
CA ILE A 11 9.57 -36.73 -34.94
C ILE A 11 8.85 -35.38 -34.86
N ASP A 12 7.58 -35.35 -35.26
CA ASP A 12 6.72 -34.18 -35.05
C ASP A 12 6.35 -34.11 -33.56
N LEU A 13 6.78 -33.04 -32.89
CA LEU A 13 6.57 -32.80 -31.47
C LEU A 13 5.19 -32.19 -31.16
N SER A 14 4.40 -31.86 -32.20
CA SER A 14 3.15 -31.09 -32.05
C SER A 14 1.86 -31.92 -32.09
N MET A 15 1.96 -33.26 -32.10
CA MET A 15 0.84 -34.16 -32.42
C MET A 15 -0.43 -33.92 -31.60
N ASP A 16 -0.32 -33.76 -30.27
CA ASP A 16 -1.48 -33.60 -29.38
C ASP A 16 -2.00 -32.15 -29.31
N LEU A 17 -1.40 -31.21 -30.06
CA LEU A 17 -1.79 -29.79 -30.07
C LEU A 17 -2.27 -29.31 -31.44
N ARG A 18 -2.43 -30.24 -32.40
CA ARG A 18 -2.95 -29.96 -33.75
C ARG A 18 -4.46 -29.74 -33.78
N ASP A 19 -5.20 -30.23 -32.79
CA ASP A 19 -6.65 -30.03 -32.72
C ASP A 19 -6.98 -28.60 -32.25
N PRO A 20 -7.70 -27.78 -33.04
CA PRO A 20 -8.10 -26.44 -32.62
C PRO A 20 -8.96 -26.41 -31.35
N ASP A 21 -9.70 -27.48 -31.03
CA ASP A 21 -10.59 -27.53 -29.88
C ASP A 21 -9.82 -27.58 -28.54
N ASP A 22 -8.53 -27.97 -28.57
CA ASP A 22 -7.66 -27.97 -27.39
C ASP A 22 -7.21 -26.57 -26.96
N TRP A 23 -7.46 -25.56 -27.81
CA TRP A 23 -7.04 -24.19 -27.63
C TRP A 23 -8.23 -23.30 -27.26
N LYS A 24 -8.10 -22.62 -26.11
CA LYS A 24 -9.10 -21.65 -25.66
C LYS A 24 -8.38 -20.48 -25.00
N ALA A 25 -7.98 -19.51 -25.81
CA ALA A 25 -7.35 -18.30 -25.30
C ALA A 25 -8.37 -17.47 -24.49
N GLY A 26 -7.99 -17.06 -23.28
CA GLY A 26 -8.88 -16.34 -22.37
C GLY A 26 -8.12 -15.49 -21.35
N SER A 27 -8.80 -14.48 -20.83
CA SER A 27 -8.33 -13.68 -19.69
C SER A 27 -8.79 -14.35 -18.39
N LEU A 28 -7.84 -14.64 -17.49
CA LEU A 28 -8.11 -15.28 -16.21
C LEU A 28 -8.45 -14.25 -15.13
N ARG A 29 -7.60 -13.23 -14.97
CA ARG A 29 -7.82 -12.13 -14.02
C ARG A 29 -7.13 -10.86 -14.51
N THR A 30 -7.74 -9.74 -14.21
CA THR A 30 -7.16 -8.41 -14.44
C THR A 30 -6.79 -7.81 -13.09
N PHE A 31 -5.54 -7.36 -12.97
CA PHE A 31 -5.06 -6.57 -11.84
C PHE A 31 -5.07 -5.10 -12.26
N GLU A 32 -5.83 -4.29 -11.53
CA GLU A 32 -5.93 -2.85 -11.77
C GLU A 32 -5.08 -2.13 -10.72
N TYR A 33 -4.30 -1.15 -11.16
CA TYR A 33 -3.44 -0.32 -10.33
C TYR A 33 -3.91 1.13 -10.46
N PRO A 34 -4.79 1.62 -9.57
CA PRO A 34 -5.37 2.96 -9.71
C PRO A 34 -4.28 4.03 -9.58
N LEU A 35 -4.09 4.79 -10.67
CA LEU A 35 -3.15 5.91 -10.75
C LEU A 35 -3.85 7.28 -10.69
N ASN A 36 -5.14 7.33 -10.39
CA ASN A 36 -5.94 8.55 -10.39
C ASN A 36 -6.80 8.66 -9.11
N ILE A 37 -6.19 8.31 -7.97
CA ILE A 37 -6.86 8.28 -6.68
C ILE A 37 -7.19 9.71 -6.23
N THR A 38 -8.39 9.91 -5.68
CA THR A 38 -8.90 11.23 -5.28
C THR A 38 -9.27 11.33 -3.81
N THR A 39 -9.69 10.23 -3.18
CA THR A 39 -10.13 10.25 -1.79
C THR A 39 -9.93 8.89 -1.12
N LEU A 40 -9.80 8.89 0.21
CA LEU A 40 -9.52 7.73 1.05
C LEU A 40 -10.52 7.68 2.21
N ALA A 41 -10.90 6.48 2.64
CA ALA A 41 -11.75 6.26 3.80
C ALA A 41 -11.36 4.99 4.54
N THR A 42 -11.49 4.97 5.87
CA THR A 42 -11.22 3.79 6.69
C THR A 42 -12.39 3.50 7.63
N GLU A 43 -12.66 2.23 7.89
CA GLU A 43 -13.50 1.78 8.99
C GLU A 43 -12.61 1.03 9.99
N PRO A 44 -12.22 1.68 11.11
CA PRO A 44 -11.15 1.19 11.96
C PRO A 44 -11.53 0.00 12.84
N ILE A 45 -12.81 -0.25 13.11
CA ILE A 45 -13.22 -1.36 13.98
C ILE A 45 -13.10 -2.69 13.22
N SER A 46 -13.62 -2.76 12.00
CA SER A 46 -13.51 -3.92 11.13
C SER A 46 -12.12 -4.01 10.50
N GLY A 47 -11.47 -2.87 10.27
CA GLY A 47 -10.21 -2.78 9.52
C GLY A 47 -10.44 -2.87 8.01
N LEU A 48 -11.36 -2.03 7.49
CA LEU A 48 -11.62 -1.85 6.06
C LEU A 48 -11.00 -0.55 5.56
N LEU A 49 -10.46 -0.57 4.35
CA LEU A 49 -9.97 0.62 3.64
C LEU A 49 -10.75 0.76 2.34
N ALA A 50 -11.21 1.96 2.02
CA ALA A 50 -11.78 2.27 0.72
C ALA A 50 -11.07 3.46 0.07
N ILE A 51 -10.97 3.42 -1.25
CA ILE A 51 -10.39 4.51 -2.04
C ILE A 51 -11.33 4.85 -3.19
N GLY A 52 -11.42 6.14 -3.51
CA GLY A 52 -12.14 6.65 -4.67
C GLY A 52 -11.17 7.13 -5.75
N THR A 53 -11.59 7.02 -7.00
CA THR A 53 -10.82 7.47 -8.17
C THR A 53 -11.52 8.57 -8.95
N ALA A 54 -10.75 9.31 -9.74
CA ALA A 54 -11.27 10.34 -10.66
C ALA A 54 -12.17 9.76 -11.78
N GLY A 55 -12.10 8.45 -12.03
CA GLY A 55 -12.93 7.76 -13.02
C GLY A 55 -14.26 7.19 -12.49
N GLY A 56 -14.63 7.49 -11.24
CA GLY A 56 -15.88 6.99 -10.64
C GLY A 56 -15.83 5.52 -10.21
N VAL A 57 -14.63 5.02 -9.90
CA VAL A 57 -14.45 3.68 -9.33
C VAL A 57 -14.05 3.81 -7.86
N VAL A 58 -14.67 2.99 -7.01
CA VAL A 58 -14.34 2.82 -5.59
C VAL A 58 -13.82 1.42 -5.36
N TYR A 59 -12.65 1.28 -4.73
CA TYR A 59 -12.12 -0.02 -4.31
C TYR A 59 -12.23 -0.16 -2.79
N ILE A 60 -12.60 -1.34 -2.30
CA ILE A 60 -12.63 -1.67 -0.87
C ILE A 60 -11.69 -2.84 -0.61
N PHE A 61 -10.84 -2.70 0.39
CA PHE A 61 -9.83 -3.65 0.83
C PHE A 61 -10.06 -4.04 2.30
N GLY A 62 -9.76 -5.29 2.64
CA GLY A 62 -9.92 -5.83 3.97
C GLY A 62 -8.90 -6.92 4.28
N SER A 63 -9.34 -8.01 4.91
CA SER A 63 -8.53 -9.19 5.16
C SER A 63 -8.05 -9.86 3.86
N PRO A 64 -7.12 -10.83 3.90
CA PRO A 64 -6.61 -11.47 2.70
C PRO A 64 -7.72 -12.04 1.78
N GLY A 65 -7.70 -11.61 0.51
CA GLY A 65 -8.71 -11.95 -0.49
C GLY A 65 -9.94 -11.03 -0.53
N VAL A 66 -10.14 -10.17 0.48
CA VAL A 66 -11.19 -9.15 0.52
C VAL A 66 -10.76 -7.94 -0.31
N GLU A 67 -11.11 -7.97 -1.58
CA GLU A 67 -10.90 -6.89 -2.53
C GLU A 67 -12.13 -6.78 -3.44
N THR A 68 -12.80 -5.63 -3.45
CA THR A 68 -13.97 -5.41 -4.30
C THR A 68 -13.90 -4.08 -5.03
N ARG A 69 -14.45 -4.06 -6.24
CA ARG A 69 -14.51 -2.92 -7.15
C ARG A 69 -15.96 -2.51 -7.35
N LEU A 70 -16.28 -1.27 -7.00
CA LEU A 70 -17.60 -0.66 -7.15
C LEU A 70 -17.50 0.46 -8.19
N SER A 71 -18.32 0.39 -9.24
CA SER A 71 -18.41 1.47 -10.22
C SER A 71 -19.63 2.33 -9.92
N LEU A 72 -19.43 3.65 -9.92
CA LEU A 72 -20.54 4.58 -9.91
C LEU A 72 -21.40 4.41 -11.18
N PRO A 73 -22.72 4.69 -11.11
CA PRO A 73 -23.59 4.64 -12.28
C PRO A 73 -23.09 5.52 -13.44
N ASP A 74 -22.59 6.70 -13.08
CA ASP A 74 -21.96 7.65 -14.00
C ASP A 74 -20.44 7.68 -13.70
N PRO A 75 -19.56 7.62 -14.71
CA PRO A 75 -18.11 7.50 -14.53
C PRO A 75 -17.47 8.85 -14.19
N VAL A 76 -17.90 9.46 -13.08
CA VAL A 76 -17.44 10.78 -12.63
C VAL A 76 -16.65 10.67 -11.34
N GLY A 77 -15.70 11.59 -11.13
CA GLY A 77 -14.75 11.54 -10.03
C GLY A 77 -15.40 11.50 -8.64
N VAL A 78 -14.89 10.59 -7.80
CA VAL A 78 -15.29 10.48 -6.40
C VAL A 78 -14.62 11.61 -5.61
N ARG A 79 -15.41 12.47 -4.96
CA ARG A 79 -14.90 13.60 -4.17
C ARG A 79 -14.82 13.31 -2.67
N PHE A 80 -15.87 12.71 -2.10
CA PHE A 80 -15.90 12.32 -0.69
C PHE A 80 -16.28 10.86 -0.53
N LEU A 81 -15.66 10.19 0.43
CA LEU A 81 -15.88 8.80 0.74
C LEU A 81 -15.80 8.61 2.26
N GLN A 82 -16.84 8.06 2.88
CA GLN A 82 -16.84 7.76 4.32
C GLN A 82 -17.67 6.51 4.62
N PHE A 83 -17.17 5.68 5.53
CA PHE A 83 -17.94 4.56 6.08
C PHE A 83 -18.92 5.07 7.15
N ALA A 84 -20.09 4.46 7.21
CA ALA A 84 -21.08 4.66 8.25
C ALA A 84 -21.13 3.41 9.16
N PRO A 85 -20.38 3.36 10.28
CA PRO A 85 -20.35 2.19 11.16
C PRO A 85 -21.72 1.83 11.74
N SER A 86 -22.56 2.84 11.99
CA SER A 86 -23.90 2.68 12.60
C SER A 86 -24.88 1.91 11.70
N THR A 87 -24.86 2.16 10.38
CA THR A 87 -25.71 1.47 9.39
C THR A 87 -24.99 0.41 8.59
N PHE A 88 -23.67 0.29 8.75
CA PHE A 88 -22.77 -0.58 7.98
C PHE A 88 -22.88 -0.37 6.46
N GLN A 89 -22.79 0.90 6.07
CA GLN A 89 -22.87 1.36 4.68
C GLN A 89 -21.64 2.19 4.30
N LEU A 90 -21.41 2.33 3.00
CA LEU A 90 -20.41 3.24 2.45
C LEU A 90 -21.10 4.40 1.73
N ALA A 91 -20.86 5.61 2.20
CA ALA A 91 -21.35 6.83 1.57
C ALA A 91 -20.29 7.39 0.62
N CYS A 92 -20.66 7.59 -0.63
CA CYS A 92 -19.78 8.06 -1.69
C CYS A 92 -20.43 9.25 -2.40
N LEU A 93 -19.68 10.34 -2.57
CA LEU A 93 -20.17 11.54 -3.23
C LEU A 93 -19.41 11.76 -4.53
N GLY A 94 -20.11 11.60 -5.65
CA GLY A 94 -19.61 11.89 -7.00
C GLY A 94 -19.79 13.37 -7.34
N GLN A 95 -18.81 13.94 -8.02
CA GLN A 95 -18.99 15.21 -8.72
C GLN A 95 -19.82 14.94 -9.98
N ASP A 96 -20.82 15.76 -10.29
CA ASP A 96 -21.56 15.69 -11.56
C ASP A 96 -21.48 17.07 -12.23
N TYR A 97 -21.77 17.17 -13.53
CA TYR A 97 -21.78 18.44 -14.28
C TYR A 97 -22.73 19.49 -13.68
N ASP A 98 -23.68 19.01 -12.89
CA ASP A 98 -24.97 19.61 -12.62
C ASP A 98 -25.24 19.70 -11.09
N GLY A 99 -24.27 19.26 -10.26
CA GLY A 99 -24.35 19.22 -8.80
C GLY A 99 -23.49 18.10 -8.19
N ASN A 100 -23.91 17.58 -7.04
CA ASN A 100 -23.28 16.43 -6.39
C ASN A 100 -24.27 15.27 -6.20
N MET A 101 -23.81 14.05 -6.46
CA MET A 101 -24.61 12.83 -6.33
C MET A 101 -24.10 11.99 -5.16
N LEU A 102 -24.96 11.77 -4.16
CA LEU A 102 -24.67 10.90 -3.01
C LEU A 102 -25.14 9.47 -3.31
N HIS A 103 -24.19 8.54 -3.39
CA HIS A 103 -24.39 7.11 -3.58
C HIS A 103 -24.16 6.37 -2.25
N ILE A 104 -25.13 5.54 -1.85
CA ILE A 104 -25.04 4.71 -0.64
C ILE A 104 -24.93 3.25 -1.06
N TRP A 105 -23.83 2.61 -0.65
CA TRP A 105 -23.59 1.19 -0.86
C TRP A 105 -23.82 0.41 0.42
N ASP A 106 -24.55 -0.69 0.32
CA ASP A 106 -24.81 -1.60 1.43
C ASP A 106 -23.73 -2.69 1.49
N LEU A 107 -23.04 -2.76 2.64
CA LEU A 107 -22.00 -3.74 2.91
C LEU A 107 -22.57 -5.02 3.56
N SER A 108 -23.86 -5.07 3.88
CA SER A 108 -24.48 -6.24 4.49
C SER A 108 -24.79 -7.38 3.50
N SER A 109 -24.71 -7.10 2.20
CA SER A 109 -24.95 -8.10 1.16
C SER A 109 -23.76 -9.07 1.02
N TYR A 110 -24.03 -10.38 1.02
CA TYR A 110 -23.03 -11.39 0.67
C TYR A 110 -22.59 -11.28 -0.79
N GLY A 111 -21.30 -11.47 -1.05
CA GLY A 111 -20.68 -11.30 -2.36
C GLY A 111 -20.22 -9.86 -2.58
N ARG A 112 -20.80 -9.19 -3.58
CA ARG A 112 -20.46 -7.79 -3.90
C ARG A 112 -21.44 -6.82 -3.24
N PRO A 113 -20.95 -5.70 -2.64
CA PRO A 113 -21.81 -4.64 -2.12
C PRO A 113 -22.79 -4.13 -3.17
N LYS A 114 -24.03 -3.88 -2.77
CA LYS A 114 -25.10 -3.41 -3.66
C LYS A 114 -25.33 -1.92 -3.49
N LEU A 115 -25.56 -1.21 -4.60
CA LEU A 115 -25.96 0.19 -4.57
C LEU A 115 -27.39 0.29 -4.03
N ALA A 116 -27.55 0.82 -2.81
CA ALA A 116 -28.83 0.93 -2.14
C ALA A 116 -29.64 2.13 -2.65
N ARG A 117 -29.00 3.29 -2.81
CA ARG A 117 -29.65 4.52 -3.31
C ARG A 117 -28.67 5.55 -3.85
N SER A 118 -29.13 6.36 -4.79
CA SER A 118 -28.48 7.58 -5.27
C SER A 118 -29.40 8.79 -5.02
N SER A 119 -28.86 9.89 -4.50
CA SER A 119 -29.62 11.12 -4.20
C SER A 119 -28.86 12.37 -4.65
N ARG A 120 -29.51 13.26 -5.40
CA ARG A 120 -28.92 14.51 -5.89
C ARG A 120 -28.99 15.63 -4.86
N PHE A 121 -27.92 16.40 -4.75
CA PHE A 121 -27.82 17.61 -3.93
C PHE A 121 -27.21 18.77 -4.72
N ASP A 122 -27.43 19.98 -4.22
CA ASP A 122 -26.69 21.17 -4.63
C ASP A 122 -25.18 20.99 -4.32
N PRO A 123 -24.28 21.83 -4.85
CA PRO A 123 -22.84 21.67 -4.62
C PRO A 123 -22.49 21.55 -3.14
N ILE A 124 -21.82 20.45 -2.77
CA ILE A 124 -21.43 20.10 -1.39
C ILE A 124 -19.93 20.34 -1.20
N ASN A 125 -19.57 21.00 -0.11
CA ASN A 125 -18.17 21.26 0.28
C ASN A 125 -17.66 20.31 1.36
N SER A 126 -18.55 19.73 2.18
CA SER A 126 -18.16 18.79 3.24
C SER A 126 -19.25 17.75 3.50
N LEU A 127 -18.83 16.51 3.75
CA LEU A 127 -19.64 15.37 4.17
C LEU A 127 -19.12 14.89 5.53
N THR A 128 -19.99 14.85 6.53
CA THR A 128 -19.62 14.40 7.88
C THR A 128 -20.59 13.34 8.38
N LEU A 129 -20.04 12.16 8.71
CA LEU A 129 -20.74 11.06 9.34
C LEU A 129 -20.34 10.91 10.82
N SER A 130 -21.23 10.29 11.60
CA SER A 130 -20.96 9.92 12.98
C SER A 130 -21.03 8.40 13.15
N PRO A 131 -20.15 7.80 13.96
CA PRO A 131 -20.32 6.42 14.36
C PRO A 131 -21.53 6.21 15.29
N CYS A 132 -22.06 7.27 15.91
CA CYS A 132 -23.06 7.18 16.98
C CYS A 132 -24.52 7.31 16.51
N HIS A 133 -24.78 7.82 15.30
CA HIS A 133 -26.13 8.04 14.78
C HIS A 133 -26.16 7.75 13.27
N SER A 134 -27.35 7.74 12.65
CA SER A 134 -27.55 7.24 11.28
C SER A 134 -27.85 8.35 10.26
N HIS A 135 -27.41 9.57 10.56
CA HIS A 135 -27.61 10.73 9.69
C HIS A 135 -26.27 11.27 9.19
N ALA A 136 -26.22 11.64 7.91
CA ALA A 136 -25.12 12.38 7.32
C ALA A 136 -25.39 13.88 7.35
N PHE A 137 -24.38 14.69 7.66
CA PHE A 137 -24.41 16.14 7.49
C PHE A 137 -23.72 16.52 6.19
N LEU A 138 -24.39 17.37 5.40
CA LEU A 138 -23.94 17.83 4.09
C LEU A 138 -23.86 19.36 4.11
N ALA A 139 -22.65 19.90 4.08
CA ALA A 139 -22.42 21.35 4.01
C ALA A 139 -22.48 21.81 2.56
N LEU A 140 -23.47 22.63 2.21
CA LEU A 140 -23.65 23.12 0.85
C LEU A 140 -22.82 24.38 0.61
N ASN A 141 -22.47 24.66 -0.64
CA ASN A 141 -21.75 25.87 -1.02
C ASN A 141 -22.50 27.18 -0.69
N SER A 142 -23.82 27.12 -0.45
CA SER A 142 -24.63 28.23 0.06
C SER A 142 -24.41 28.54 1.55
N GLY A 143 -23.69 27.67 2.26
CA GLY A 143 -23.53 27.69 3.71
C GLY A 143 -24.71 27.05 4.47
N GLU A 144 -25.71 26.51 3.78
CA GLU A 144 -26.78 25.72 4.40
C GLU A 144 -26.28 24.30 4.72
N ILE A 145 -26.74 23.72 5.82
CA ILE A 145 -26.44 22.34 6.19
C ILE A 145 -27.71 21.50 6.05
N ARG A 146 -27.63 20.50 5.16
CA ARG A 146 -28.69 19.51 4.97
C ARG A 146 -28.31 18.19 5.62
N THR A 147 -29.31 17.40 5.97
CA THR A 147 -29.09 16.07 6.53
C THR A 147 -29.72 14.98 5.67
N TYR A 148 -29.09 13.81 5.68
CA TYR A 148 -29.58 12.62 4.97
C TYR A 148 -29.64 11.43 5.92
N ASP A 149 -30.80 10.77 5.99
CA ASP A 149 -31.02 9.60 6.82
C ASP A 149 -30.53 8.36 6.08
N LEU A 150 -29.42 7.78 6.56
CA LEU A 150 -28.78 6.60 5.99
C LEU A 150 -29.57 5.31 6.26
N LEU A 151 -30.27 5.25 7.38
CA LEU A 151 -31.10 4.10 7.72
C LEU A 151 -32.37 4.05 6.85
N CYS A 152 -33.03 5.19 6.69
CA CYS A 152 -34.27 5.29 5.90
C CYS A 152 -34.03 5.58 4.41
N LEU A 153 -32.78 5.84 4.02
CA LEU A 153 -32.38 6.19 2.65
C LEU A 153 -33.20 7.35 2.06
N ARG A 154 -33.30 8.46 2.82
CA ARG A 154 -34.06 9.65 2.41
C ARG A 154 -33.41 10.95 2.89
N LYS A 155 -33.68 12.05 2.18
CA LYS A 155 -33.37 13.39 2.67
C LYS A 155 -34.18 13.66 3.94
N SER A 156 -33.51 14.10 4.99
CA SER A 156 -34.19 14.45 6.24
C SER A 156 -34.85 15.84 6.11
N PRO A 157 -35.96 16.09 6.84
CA PRO A 157 -36.59 17.41 6.91
C PRO A 157 -35.78 18.43 7.73
N TYR A 158 -34.75 17.99 8.46
CA TYR A 158 -33.93 18.86 9.29
C TYR A 158 -32.93 19.64 8.42
N ILE A 159 -33.03 20.97 8.47
CA ILE A 159 -32.17 21.89 7.73
C ILE A 159 -31.68 22.96 8.70
N MET A 160 -30.38 23.26 8.66
CA MET A 160 -29.83 24.45 9.32
C MET A 160 -29.48 25.50 8.28
N PRO A 161 -29.97 26.75 8.45
CA PRO A 161 -29.59 27.85 7.57
C PRO A 161 -28.11 28.19 7.76
N ASN A 162 -27.59 29.08 6.93
CA ASN A 162 -26.25 29.63 7.11
C ASN A 162 -26.15 30.33 8.49
N LEU A 163 -25.35 29.74 9.38
CA LEU A 163 -25.21 30.15 10.78
C LEU A 163 -24.22 31.30 10.98
N TRP A 164 -23.41 31.61 9.96
CA TRP A 164 -22.44 32.70 9.99
C TRP A 164 -23.08 34.05 9.64
N LYS A 165 -24.03 34.05 8.70
CA LYS A 165 -24.70 35.27 8.23
C LYS A 165 -25.26 36.17 9.36
N PRO A 166 -25.93 35.65 10.41
CA PRO A 166 -26.40 36.49 11.51
C PRO A 166 -25.27 37.18 12.30
N SER A 167 -24.07 36.59 12.34
CA SER A 167 -22.90 37.17 13.00
C SER A 167 -22.32 38.31 12.17
N GLU A 168 -22.22 38.17 10.84
CA GLU A 168 -21.83 39.27 9.94
C GLU A 168 -22.82 40.45 10.00
N ASP A 169 -24.12 40.15 10.01
CA ASP A 169 -25.17 41.17 10.10
C ASP A 169 -25.07 41.99 11.40
N LYS A 170 -24.68 41.35 12.51
CA LYS A 170 -24.42 42.04 13.79
C LYS A 170 -23.17 42.90 13.75
N LEU A 171 -22.09 42.40 13.15
CA LEU A 171 -20.81 43.13 13.06
C LEU A 171 -20.94 44.37 12.18
N SER A 172 -21.63 44.25 11.05
CA SER A 172 -21.92 45.38 10.16
C SER A 172 -22.84 46.42 10.82
N ALA A 173 -23.85 45.99 11.60
CA ALA A 173 -24.72 46.89 12.35
C ALA A 173 -23.98 47.69 13.45
N ASN A 174 -22.90 47.13 14.00
CA ASN A 174 -22.06 47.78 15.01
C ASN A 174 -21.05 48.79 14.44
N GLY A 175 -21.10 49.08 13.13
CA GLY A 175 -20.27 50.12 12.49
C GLY A 175 -18.83 49.70 12.23
N VAL A 176 -18.50 48.41 12.37
CA VAL A 176 -17.20 47.87 11.95
C VAL A 176 -17.18 47.83 10.42
N PRO A 177 -16.14 48.38 9.75
CA PRO A 177 -16.01 48.24 8.30
C PRO A 177 -15.89 46.75 7.94
N TYR A 178 -17.00 46.18 7.47
CA TYR A 178 -17.13 44.80 7.07
C TYR A 178 -17.50 44.75 5.59
N THR A 179 -16.54 44.49 4.72
CA THR A 179 -16.81 44.16 3.32
C THR A 179 -17.21 42.70 3.26
N GLN A 180 -18.52 42.44 3.12
CA GLN A 180 -19.06 41.11 2.91
C GLN A 180 -18.48 40.52 1.62
N THR A 181 -17.59 39.53 1.74
CA THR A 181 -17.10 38.76 0.60
C THR A 181 -18.04 37.58 0.39
N ARG A 182 -18.27 37.18 -0.86
CA ARG A 182 -19.10 35.98 -1.10
C ARG A 182 -18.45 34.71 -0.53
N GLU A 183 -17.14 34.72 -0.39
CA GLU A 183 -16.32 33.64 0.13
C GLU A 183 -16.52 33.44 1.65
N SER A 184 -16.83 34.49 2.42
CA SER A 184 -17.02 34.39 3.88
C SER A 184 -18.23 33.53 4.26
N LEU A 185 -19.25 33.48 3.40
CA LEU A 185 -20.50 32.73 3.61
C LEU A 185 -20.42 31.26 3.20
N ILE A 186 -19.35 30.86 2.50
CA ILE A 186 -19.20 29.49 2.00
C ILE A 186 -18.82 28.58 3.18
N SER A 187 -19.57 27.49 3.37
CA SER A 187 -19.17 26.47 4.35
C SER A 187 -17.97 25.68 3.83
N VAL A 188 -16.97 25.49 4.68
CA VAL A 188 -15.73 24.80 4.39
C VAL A 188 -15.80 23.36 4.92
N GLU A 189 -16.03 23.19 6.21
CA GLU A 189 -16.00 21.88 6.88
C GLU A 189 -16.97 21.82 8.08
N ILE A 190 -17.47 20.62 8.38
CA ILE A 190 -18.29 20.33 9.56
C ILE A 190 -17.56 19.31 10.45
N VAL A 191 -17.38 19.63 11.73
CA VAL A 191 -16.77 18.71 12.71
C VAL A 191 -17.69 18.55 13.92
N ILE A 192 -18.05 17.31 14.23
CA ILE A 192 -18.88 16.99 15.42
C ILE A 192 -18.04 17.16 16.67
N HIS A 193 -18.59 17.77 17.73
CA HIS A 193 -17.87 17.89 18.99
C HIS A 193 -17.54 16.49 19.54
N PRO A 194 -16.27 16.21 19.90
CA PRO A 194 -15.80 14.84 20.16
C PRO A 194 -16.46 14.16 21.36
N ARG A 195 -17.11 14.93 22.24
CA ARG A 195 -17.70 14.47 23.50
C ARG A 195 -19.14 14.92 23.77
N ASP A 196 -19.74 15.68 22.86
CA ASP A 196 -21.12 16.19 23.03
C ASP A 196 -21.84 16.13 21.69
N LEU A 197 -22.73 15.15 21.53
CA LEU A 197 -23.40 14.90 20.26
C LEU A 197 -24.42 15.98 19.88
N ASN A 198 -24.83 16.87 20.79
CA ASN A 198 -25.72 17.99 20.47
C ASN A 198 -24.96 19.22 19.93
N ARG A 199 -23.62 19.18 19.93
CA ARG A 199 -22.76 20.29 19.51
C ARG A 199 -22.04 19.97 18.21
N LEU A 200 -22.05 20.93 17.31
CA LEU A 200 -21.45 20.82 15.98
C LEU A 200 -20.64 22.08 15.68
N PHE A 201 -19.39 21.93 15.25
CA PHE A 201 -18.64 23.04 14.69
C PHE A 201 -18.86 23.11 13.18
N VAL A 202 -19.06 24.32 12.70
CA VAL A 202 -19.22 24.62 11.27
C VAL A 202 -18.21 25.70 10.92
N ALA A 203 -17.24 25.36 10.09
CA ALA A 203 -16.29 26.32 9.54
C ALA A 203 -16.88 26.95 8.27
N TYR A 204 -16.90 28.27 8.23
CA TYR A 204 -17.20 29.08 7.04
C TYR A 204 -15.94 29.84 6.67
N GLY A 205 -15.82 30.31 5.42
CA GLY A 205 -14.66 31.09 5.00
C GLY A 205 -14.37 32.30 5.90
N GLY A 206 -15.41 32.91 6.49
CA GLY A 206 -15.27 34.06 7.39
C GLY A 206 -14.92 33.73 8.84
N GLY A 207 -15.13 32.49 9.30
CA GLY A 207 -14.96 32.13 10.70
C GLY A 207 -15.64 30.81 11.10
N VAL A 208 -15.51 30.42 12.37
CA VAL A 208 -16.04 29.16 12.88
C VAL A 208 -17.24 29.40 13.79
N VAL A 209 -18.28 28.59 13.65
CA VAL A 209 -19.48 28.64 14.51
C VAL A 209 -19.60 27.35 15.32
N LEU A 210 -19.81 27.49 16.63
CA LEU A 210 -20.32 26.40 17.47
C LEU A 210 -21.85 26.44 17.45
N ALA A 211 -22.48 25.37 16.97
CA ALA A 211 -23.92 25.26 16.80
C ALA A 211 -24.56 24.31 17.83
N ASP A 212 -25.82 24.58 18.18
CA ASP A 212 -26.70 23.71 18.96
C ASP A 212 -27.70 23.04 18.02
N LEU A 213 -27.66 21.70 17.91
CA LEU A 213 -28.54 20.97 17.00
C LEU A 213 -30.01 21.03 17.44
N THR A 214 -30.28 21.01 18.75
CA THR A 214 -31.65 21.09 19.26
C THR A 214 -32.28 22.46 18.96
N LYS A 215 -31.52 23.54 19.15
CA LYS A 215 -32.01 24.92 18.94
C LYS A 215 -31.87 25.43 17.50
N ARG A 216 -31.06 24.76 16.66
CA ARG A 216 -30.70 25.18 15.30
C ARG A 216 -30.13 26.60 15.26
N SER A 217 -29.31 26.94 16.25
CA SER A 217 -28.81 28.30 16.46
C SER A 217 -27.32 28.32 16.78
N THR A 218 -26.69 29.45 16.45
CA THR A 218 -25.32 29.78 16.85
C THR A 218 -25.22 29.93 18.37
N VAL A 219 -24.31 29.17 18.98
CA VAL A 219 -23.93 29.31 20.39
C VAL A 219 -22.85 30.38 20.52
N ARG A 220 -21.78 30.27 19.71
CA ARG A 220 -20.60 31.14 19.70
C ARG A 220 -20.03 31.26 18.28
N SER A 221 -19.36 32.37 18.00
CA SER A 221 -18.72 32.65 16.70
C SER A 221 -17.27 33.09 16.90
N TYR A 222 -16.32 32.41 16.26
CA TYR A 222 -14.89 32.67 16.39
C TYR A 222 -14.36 33.25 15.07
N GLU A 223 -13.74 34.43 15.15
CA GLU A 223 -13.17 35.16 14.01
C GLU A 223 -11.73 35.57 14.32
N LEU A 224 -10.79 35.22 13.45
CA LEU A 224 -9.42 35.73 13.58
C LEU A 224 -9.34 37.12 12.94
N VAL A 225 -9.09 38.14 13.76
CA VAL A 225 -8.85 39.50 13.31
C VAL A 225 -7.42 39.90 13.61
N LEU A 226 -6.63 40.15 12.57
CA LEU A 226 -5.26 40.64 12.67
C LEU A 226 -5.30 42.17 12.75
N PRO A 227 -4.78 42.78 13.83
CA PRO A 227 -4.72 44.23 13.93
C PRO A 227 -3.67 44.82 12.97
N PRO A 228 -3.79 46.13 12.65
CA PRO A 228 -2.74 46.88 11.95
C PRO A 228 -1.35 46.66 12.55
N GLY A 229 -0.38 46.27 11.72
CA GLY A 229 1.02 46.07 12.11
C GLY A 229 1.36 44.66 12.61
N ALA A 230 0.38 43.77 12.80
CA ALA A 230 0.66 42.35 13.08
C ALA A 230 1.22 41.68 11.83
N PRO A 231 2.11 40.68 11.91
CA PRO A 231 2.64 40.02 10.71
C PRO A 231 1.59 39.14 10.01
N GLY A 232 0.81 38.36 10.76
CA GLY A 232 -0.04 37.30 10.21
C GLY A 232 0.78 36.13 9.63
N GLY A 233 0.12 35.18 8.96
CA GLY A 233 0.79 34.00 8.40
C GLY A 233 1.78 34.31 7.28
N PHE A 234 1.54 35.42 6.57
CA PHE A 234 2.41 35.91 5.51
C PHE A 234 3.67 36.66 6.00
N GLY A 235 3.77 36.95 7.30
CA GLY A 235 4.90 37.68 7.85
C GLY A 235 4.98 39.14 7.41
N TYR A 236 6.02 39.84 7.86
CA TYR A 236 6.24 41.26 7.55
C TYR A 236 6.61 41.53 6.08
N GLY A 237 6.99 40.51 5.29
CA GLY A 237 7.56 40.68 3.95
C GLY A 237 6.60 40.54 2.77
N SER A 238 5.37 40.07 2.95
CA SER A 238 4.54 39.60 1.84
C SER A 238 3.66 40.67 1.17
N ARG A 239 3.31 40.44 -0.11
CA ARG A 239 2.30 41.22 -0.83
C ARG A 239 0.90 40.82 -0.36
N VAL A 240 -0.01 41.80 -0.28
CA VAL A 240 -1.44 41.52 -0.30
C VAL A 240 -2.00 41.90 -1.68
N ARG A 241 -2.92 41.06 -2.15
CA ARG A 241 -3.56 41.08 -3.46
C ARG A 241 -4.48 42.30 -3.58
N ASN A 242 -4.18 43.21 -4.50
CA ASN A 242 -5.05 44.33 -4.83
C ASN A 242 -6.16 43.83 -5.78
N PRO A 243 -7.48 43.87 -5.45
CA PRO A 243 -8.56 43.39 -6.34
C PRO A 243 -8.74 44.26 -7.61
N SER A 244 -7.96 45.34 -7.73
CA SER A 244 -8.14 46.41 -8.69
C SER A 244 -6.94 46.56 -9.62
N LEU A 245 -6.56 45.50 -10.35
CA LEU A 245 -5.76 45.69 -11.56
C LEU A 245 -6.65 46.11 -12.72
N LEU A 246 -6.82 47.43 -12.88
CA LEU A 246 -6.61 48.07 -14.18
C LEU A 246 -6.20 49.55 -14.00
N LYS A 247 -4.89 49.75 -14.20
CA LYS A 247 -4.15 50.99 -14.56
C LYS A 247 -3.44 51.76 -13.42
N THR A 248 -2.14 51.49 -13.36
CA THR A 248 -0.98 52.08 -12.65
C THR A 248 -0.81 53.61 -12.81
N PRO A 249 -0.04 54.34 -11.93
CA PRO A 249 1.35 54.02 -11.53
C PRO A 249 1.75 54.12 -10.04
N VAL A 250 2.44 53.05 -9.61
CA VAL A 250 3.61 52.83 -8.71
C VAL A 250 3.94 53.74 -7.50
N PHE A 251 4.19 53.03 -6.38
CA PHE A 251 4.93 53.32 -5.13
C PHE A 251 4.07 53.68 -3.89
N THR A 252 3.48 52.67 -3.21
CA THR A 252 3.33 52.51 -1.72
C THR A 252 2.28 51.47 -1.25
N ASP A 253 1.74 50.59 -2.09
CA ASP A 253 0.60 49.72 -1.71
C ASP A 253 0.89 48.65 -0.63
N HIS A 254 2.13 48.17 -0.46
CA HIS A 254 2.42 47.04 0.43
C HIS A 254 2.36 47.37 1.94
N LEU A 255 2.68 48.62 2.31
CA LEU A 255 2.63 49.07 3.70
C LEU A 255 1.20 49.38 4.16
N GLN A 256 0.33 49.80 3.22
CA GLN A 256 -1.04 50.18 3.52
C GLN A 256 -1.85 48.98 4.01
N ASP A 257 -1.61 47.79 3.45
CA ASP A 257 -2.34 46.57 3.79
C ASP A 257 -1.94 45.98 5.15
N LEU A 258 -0.64 45.92 5.45
CA LEU A 258 -0.14 45.51 6.76
C LEU A 258 -0.67 46.42 7.89
N LEU A 259 -0.84 47.71 7.60
CA LEU A 259 -1.40 48.71 8.52
C LEU A 259 -2.94 48.76 8.52
N THR A 260 -3.61 47.76 7.95
CA THR A 260 -5.07 47.60 8.03
C THR A 260 -5.46 46.35 8.81
N TYR A 261 -6.72 46.31 9.23
CA TYR A 261 -7.30 45.10 9.80
C TYR A 261 -7.42 44.02 8.73
N ARG A 262 -6.90 42.82 9.00
CA ARG A 262 -6.98 41.68 8.08
C ARG A 262 -7.74 40.53 8.73
N ARG A 263 -8.48 39.79 7.91
CA ARG A 263 -9.30 38.64 8.30
C ARG A 263 -8.94 37.48 7.37
N PRO A 264 -7.97 36.65 7.74
CA PRO A 264 -7.59 35.54 6.88
C PRO A 264 -8.73 34.51 6.83
N GLU A 265 -8.94 33.92 5.65
CA GLU A 265 -10.04 32.97 5.43
C GLU A 265 -9.77 31.63 6.10
N VAL A 266 -10.79 31.03 6.69
CA VAL A 266 -10.70 29.71 7.30
C VAL A 266 -10.66 28.63 6.23
N THR A 267 -9.74 27.68 6.36
CA THR A 267 -9.54 26.59 5.40
C THR A 267 -9.63 25.20 6.02
N ALA A 268 -9.36 25.04 7.31
CA ALA A 268 -9.40 23.75 8.00
C ALA A 268 -9.71 23.89 9.49
N LEU A 269 -10.25 22.83 10.11
CA LEU A 269 -10.60 22.79 11.53
C LEU A 269 -10.22 21.44 12.16
N ALA A 270 -9.62 21.45 13.35
CA ALA A 270 -9.46 20.24 14.17
C ALA A 270 -9.69 20.53 15.66
N ILE A 271 -10.30 19.58 16.37
CA ILE A 271 -10.70 19.76 17.78
C ILE A 271 -9.81 18.90 18.66
N HIS A 272 -9.31 19.46 19.78
CA HIS A 272 -8.56 18.68 20.75
C HIS A 272 -9.43 17.54 21.31
N PRO A 273 -8.90 16.33 21.56
CA PRO A 273 -9.68 15.19 22.05
C PRO A 273 -10.44 15.43 23.37
N ALA A 274 -10.02 16.38 24.20
CA ALA A 274 -10.75 16.80 25.39
C ALA A 274 -12.03 17.61 25.09
N GLY A 275 -12.13 18.24 23.91
CA GLY A 275 -13.29 19.05 23.49
C GLY A 275 -13.32 20.50 24.00
N HIS A 276 -12.35 20.94 24.80
CA HIS A 276 -12.36 22.29 25.38
C HIS A 276 -11.70 23.37 24.53
N PHE A 277 -10.90 22.98 23.54
CA PHE A 277 -10.22 23.90 22.63
C PHE A 277 -9.98 23.23 21.27
N PHE A 278 -9.71 24.04 20.27
CA PHE A 278 -9.58 23.60 18.88
C PHE A 278 -8.59 24.49 18.13
N VAL A 279 -8.18 24.05 16.95
CA VAL A 279 -7.28 24.78 16.05
C VAL A 279 -7.97 25.00 14.72
N VAL A 280 -7.76 26.20 14.17
CA VAL A 280 -8.27 26.64 12.87
C VAL A 280 -7.07 26.97 11.99
N GLY A 281 -7.05 26.39 10.78
CA GLY A 281 -6.10 26.72 9.73
C GLY A 281 -6.66 27.77 8.79
N HIS A 282 -5.77 28.63 8.30
CA HIS A 282 -6.14 29.77 7.46
C HIS A 282 -5.44 29.79 6.11
N ALA A 283 -5.99 30.58 5.18
CA ALA A 283 -5.48 30.77 3.83
C ALA A 283 -4.09 31.43 3.77
N ASP A 284 -3.69 32.17 4.81
CA ASP A 284 -2.37 32.79 4.93
C ASP A 284 -1.30 31.85 5.52
N GLY A 285 -1.65 30.59 5.78
CA GLY A 285 -0.77 29.59 6.40
C GLY A 285 -0.64 29.71 7.92
N SER A 286 -1.45 30.56 8.57
CA SER A 286 -1.49 30.66 10.03
C SER A 286 -2.42 29.61 10.68
N LEU A 287 -2.12 29.27 11.93
CA LEU A 287 -2.88 28.39 12.80
C LEU A 287 -3.32 29.18 14.03
N SER A 288 -4.62 29.34 14.24
CA SER A 288 -5.18 29.96 15.44
C SER A 288 -5.83 28.93 16.35
N PHE A 289 -5.41 28.90 17.61
CA PHE A 289 -5.93 28.03 18.66
C PHE A 289 -6.92 28.79 19.51
N TRP A 290 -8.07 28.18 19.78
CA TRP A 290 -9.19 28.83 20.46
C TRP A 290 -9.70 27.95 21.59
N ALA A 291 -10.00 28.58 22.74
CA ALA A 291 -10.80 27.92 23.76
C ALA A 291 -12.27 27.97 23.36
N VAL A 292 -13.00 26.89 23.56
CA VAL A 292 -14.44 26.86 23.26
C VAL A 292 -15.20 27.90 24.09
N GLU A 293 -14.70 28.22 25.29
CA GLU A 293 -15.32 29.19 26.21
C GLU A 293 -14.90 30.65 25.98
N ASP A 294 -14.01 30.94 25.03
CA ASP A 294 -13.54 32.29 24.73
C ASP A 294 -13.66 32.58 23.23
N GLU A 295 -14.65 33.39 22.85
CA GLU A 295 -14.89 33.78 21.45
C GLU A 295 -14.18 35.08 21.05
N GLU A 296 -13.65 35.83 22.01
CA GLU A 296 -13.05 37.15 21.75
C GLU A 296 -11.57 37.04 21.39
N THR A 297 -10.81 36.19 22.09
CA THR A 297 -9.35 36.15 21.94
C THR A 297 -8.78 34.74 21.74
N PRO A 298 -8.00 34.50 20.67
CA PRO A 298 -7.34 33.22 20.46
C PRO A 298 -6.30 32.97 21.57
N LEU A 299 -6.11 31.71 21.95
CA LEU A 299 -5.10 31.27 22.91
C LEU A 299 -3.69 31.51 22.34
N LEU A 300 -3.51 31.19 21.06
CA LEU A 300 -2.25 31.26 20.33
C LEU A 300 -2.56 31.42 18.84
N VAL A 301 -1.79 32.25 18.14
CA VAL A 301 -1.77 32.23 16.67
C VAL A 301 -0.32 32.07 16.22
N ARG A 302 -0.02 31.03 15.44
CA ARG A 302 1.34 30.71 15.00
C ARG A 302 1.37 30.27 13.54
N THR A 303 2.54 30.33 12.92
CA THR A 303 2.86 29.55 11.72
C THR A 303 3.66 28.30 12.12
N LEU A 304 4.20 27.57 11.15
CA LEU A 304 5.14 26.49 11.46
C LEU A 304 6.42 27.05 12.13
N ASP A 305 6.84 28.26 11.74
CA ASP A 305 8.14 28.84 12.09
C ASP A 305 8.08 29.91 13.20
N GLU A 306 6.96 30.65 13.30
CA GLU A 306 6.83 31.80 14.20
C GLU A 306 5.61 31.69 15.12
N LEU A 307 5.75 32.20 16.35
CA LEU A 307 4.68 32.27 17.34
C LEU A 307 4.09 33.68 17.42
N ASP A 308 2.87 33.75 17.94
CA ASP A 308 2.16 34.98 18.27
C ASP A 308 2.06 35.99 17.11
N VAL A 309 1.89 35.47 15.88
CA VAL A 309 1.84 36.26 14.63
C VAL A 309 0.63 37.20 14.52
N HIS A 310 -0.30 37.13 15.47
CA HIS A 310 -1.44 38.03 15.60
C HIS A 310 -1.12 39.30 16.41
N THR A 311 0.04 39.35 17.06
CA THR A 311 0.50 40.49 17.86
C THR A 311 1.47 41.37 17.07
N VAL A 312 1.52 42.66 17.39
CA VAL A 312 2.38 43.63 16.71
C VAL A 312 3.76 43.62 17.38
N ASP A 313 4.78 43.17 16.66
CA ASP A 313 6.19 43.33 17.06
C ASP A 313 6.71 44.67 16.53
N ALA A 314 6.80 45.66 17.41
CA ALA A 314 7.20 47.03 17.03
C ALA A 314 8.63 47.09 16.45
N GLU A 315 9.55 46.28 16.95
CA GLU A 315 10.95 46.29 16.52
C GLU A 315 11.09 45.73 15.10
N LYS A 316 10.49 44.56 14.84
CA LYS A 316 10.48 43.94 13.50
C LYS A 316 9.71 44.78 12.49
N LEU A 317 8.60 45.39 12.91
CA LEU A 317 7.82 46.30 12.07
C LEU A 317 8.65 47.53 11.66
N ASP A 318 9.32 48.19 12.60
CA ASP A 318 10.15 49.37 12.33
C ASP A 318 11.31 49.04 11.39
N GLU A 319 12.01 47.92 11.62
CA GLU A 319 13.07 47.44 10.73
C GLU A 319 12.57 47.19 9.30
N HIS A 320 11.38 46.59 9.15
CA HIS A 320 10.80 46.31 7.85
C HIS A 320 10.41 47.61 7.13
N VAL A 321 9.77 48.55 7.84
CA VAL A 321 9.43 49.88 7.31
C VAL A 321 10.69 50.65 6.89
N PHE A 322 11.82 50.46 7.59
CA PHE A 322 13.10 51.09 7.24
C PHE A 322 13.77 50.43 6.01
N ARG A 323 13.78 49.09 5.94
CA ARG A 323 14.34 48.33 4.80
C ARG A 323 13.60 48.60 3.49
N THR A 324 12.28 48.68 3.52
CA THR A 324 11.44 48.96 2.34
C THR A 324 11.68 50.38 1.78
N LYS A 325 12.17 51.32 2.59
CA LYS A 325 12.59 52.66 2.13
C LYS A 325 13.95 52.67 1.42
N GLN A 326 14.77 51.63 1.56
CA GLN A 326 16.17 51.64 1.12
C GLN A 326 16.50 50.68 -0.04
N ALA A 327 15.62 49.74 -0.41
CA ALA A 327 15.92 48.76 -1.46
C ALA A 327 14.70 48.33 -2.30
N GLU A 328 14.89 48.24 -3.62
CA GLU A 328 14.04 47.47 -4.56
C GLU A 328 14.25 45.96 -4.32
N VAL A 329 13.80 45.44 -3.18
CA VAL A 329 13.87 44.01 -2.89
C VAL A 329 12.71 43.31 -3.59
N ALA A 330 13.01 42.26 -4.35
CA ALA A 330 11.98 41.38 -4.91
C ALA A 330 11.09 40.83 -3.78
N PRO A 331 9.76 40.84 -3.92
CA PRO A 331 8.87 40.39 -2.86
C PRO A 331 9.08 38.89 -2.57
N PRO A 332 9.14 38.47 -1.29
CA PRO A 332 9.11 37.06 -0.93
C PRO A 332 7.80 36.42 -1.39
N ALA A 333 7.86 35.14 -1.75
CA ALA A 333 6.74 34.39 -2.24
C ALA A 333 5.74 34.04 -1.12
N GLU A 334 4.46 33.88 -1.47
CA GLU A 334 3.35 33.65 -0.54
C GLU A 334 3.39 32.23 0.08
N ARG A 335 3.23 32.13 1.41
CA ARG A 335 3.14 30.87 2.15
C ARG A 335 1.93 30.06 1.68
N GLU A 336 2.06 28.74 1.67
CA GLU A 336 0.95 27.85 1.36
C GLU A 336 -0.17 27.94 2.41
N PRO A 337 -1.46 27.91 2.02
CA PRO A 337 -2.58 27.74 2.93
C PRO A 337 -2.47 26.49 3.80
N ILE A 338 -3.15 26.48 4.95
CA ILE A 338 -3.37 25.23 5.69
C ILE A 338 -4.50 24.45 5.00
N PHE A 339 -4.21 23.29 4.41
CA PHE A 339 -5.19 22.53 3.64
C PHE A 339 -6.01 21.55 4.50
N LYS A 340 -5.41 20.94 5.52
CA LYS A 340 -6.07 19.93 6.37
C LYS A 340 -5.39 19.78 7.72
N LEU A 341 -6.19 19.57 8.77
CA LEU A 341 -5.74 19.39 10.15
C LEU A 341 -6.34 18.10 10.74
N SER A 342 -5.57 17.43 11.60
CA SER A 342 -6.05 16.28 12.36
C SER A 342 -5.40 16.26 13.73
N TRP A 343 -6.21 16.30 14.79
CA TRP A 343 -5.73 16.25 16.17
C TRP A 343 -6.00 14.87 16.74
N SER A 344 -4.93 14.15 17.06
CA SER A 344 -5.00 12.76 17.52
C SER A 344 -4.73 12.66 19.01
N GLY A 345 -5.55 11.87 19.71
CA GLY A 345 -5.31 11.45 21.09
C GLY A 345 -4.89 9.98 21.15
N PHE A 346 -4.22 9.59 22.22
CA PHE A 346 -3.72 8.23 22.42
C PHE A 346 -4.29 7.62 23.70
N SER A 347 -4.38 6.28 23.75
CA SER A 347 -4.85 5.54 24.93
C SER A 347 -3.78 5.33 26.00
N ASN A 348 -2.70 6.11 25.98
CA ASN A 348 -1.55 5.99 26.87
C ASN A 348 -1.72 6.69 28.23
N SER A 349 -2.89 7.23 28.53
CA SER A 349 -3.19 7.95 29.77
C SER A 349 -4.44 7.40 30.43
N SER A 350 -4.44 7.37 31.77
CA SER A 350 -5.62 7.08 32.58
C SER A 350 -6.56 8.27 32.74
N ASP A 351 -6.10 9.50 32.46
CA ASP A 351 -6.93 10.69 32.47
C ASP A 351 -7.89 10.67 31.27
N PRO A 352 -9.22 10.85 31.47
CA PRO A 352 -10.17 10.86 30.37
C PRO A 352 -9.95 12.02 29.39
N ARG A 353 -9.22 13.08 29.75
CA ARG A 353 -8.80 14.17 28.84
C ARG A 353 -7.70 13.75 27.87
N GLY A 354 -7.02 12.63 28.13
CA GLY A 354 -5.97 12.06 27.29
C GLY A 354 -4.56 12.31 27.82
N GLY A 355 -3.58 11.70 27.15
CA GLY A 355 -2.15 11.93 27.37
C GLY A 355 -1.59 13.00 26.44
N LYS A 356 -0.33 12.83 26.03
CA LYS A 356 0.25 13.59 24.91
C LYS A 356 -0.64 13.44 23.68
N THR A 357 -0.71 14.47 22.84
CA THR A 357 -1.48 14.45 21.60
C THR A 357 -0.59 14.76 20.41
N THR A 358 -1.05 14.50 19.20
CA THR A 358 -0.34 14.92 17.98
C THR A 358 -1.25 15.73 17.09
N LEU A 359 -0.70 16.75 16.44
CA LEU A 359 -1.37 17.58 15.45
C LEU A 359 -0.70 17.36 14.09
N ALA A 360 -1.40 16.75 13.15
CA ALA A 360 -0.96 16.61 11.76
C ALA A 360 -1.47 17.79 10.92
N ILE A 361 -0.56 18.39 10.15
CA ILE A 361 -0.75 19.64 9.43
C ILE A 361 -0.29 19.45 7.98
N LEU A 362 -1.22 19.60 7.04
CA LEU A 362 -0.94 19.67 5.61
C LEU A 362 -0.99 21.13 5.14
N GLY A 363 0.07 21.60 4.48
CA GLY A 363 0.24 22.99 4.04
C GLY A 363 0.95 23.86 5.07
N GLY A 364 0.96 25.18 4.85
CA GLY A 364 1.68 26.13 5.71
C GLY A 364 3.19 26.22 5.44
N LEU A 365 3.69 25.56 4.39
CA LEU A 365 5.11 25.56 4.01
C LEU A 365 5.50 26.85 3.30
N ASN A 366 6.77 27.24 3.42
CA ASN A 366 7.30 28.37 2.67
C ASN A 366 7.60 27.98 1.22
N PRO A 367 7.51 28.91 0.26
CA PRO A 367 7.84 28.63 -1.13
C PRO A 367 9.27 28.13 -1.30
N GLY A 368 9.41 26.98 -1.96
CA GLY A 368 10.71 26.33 -2.19
C GLY A 368 11.08 25.28 -1.13
N GLU A 369 10.29 25.13 -0.06
CA GLU A 369 10.39 23.97 0.83
C GLU A 369 9.90 22.69 0.13
N ALA A 370 10.40 21.55 0.59
CA ALA A 370 9.98 20.26 0.07
C ALA A 370 8.54 19.94 0.46
N ALA A 371 7.80 19.28 -0.43
CA ALA A 371 6.44 18.84 -0.13
C ALA A 371 6.41 17.70 0.90
N GLY A 372 5.45 17.74 1.82
CA GLY A 372 5.30 16.73 2.85
C GLY A 372 4.19 17.03 3.85
N LEU A 373 4.19 16.27 4.94
CA LEU A 373 3.25 16.42 6.05
C LEU A 373 3.99 16.73 7.36
N THR A 374 3.61 17.81 8.02
CA THR A 374 4.19 18.20 9.32
C THR A 374 3.36 17.60 10.45
N VAL A 375 4.01 16.98 11.44
CA VAL A 375 3.35 16.44 12.64
C VAL A 375 4.03 16.98 13.88
N ILE A 376 3.25 17.55 14.79
CA ILE A 376 3.73 18.12 16.04
C ILE A 376 3.20 17.31 17.20
N GLN A 377 4.08 16.88 18.12
CA GLN A 377 3.69 16.28 19.39
C GLN A 377 3.47 17.38 20.44
N LEU A 378 2.32 17.33 21.12
CA LEU A 378 1.89 18.31 22.12
C LEU A 378 1.73 17.66 23.51
N PRO A 379 2.01 18.39 24.60
CA PRO A 379 1.87 17.89 25.95
C PRO A 379 0.40 17.59 26.33
N ALA A 380 0.23 16.81 27.39
CA ALA A 380 -1.10 16.50 27.91
C ALA A 380 -1.78 17.74 28.52
N PHE A 381 -3.07 17.91 28.25
CA PHE A 381 -3.87 18.97 28.85
C PHE A 381 -4.33 18.58 30.27
N ASN A 382 -3.48 18.88 31.26
CA ASN A 382 -3.72 18.60 32.68
C ASN A 382 -3.61 19.89 33.51
N PRO A 383 -4.65 20.73 33.56
CA PRO A 383 -4.62 21.95 34.35
C PRO A 383 -4.43 21.68 35.85
N PRO A 384 -3.61 22.48 36.55
CA PRO A 384 -3.45 22.40 38.00
C PRO A 384 -4.73 22.80 38.75
N GLU A 385 -4.85 22.39 40.02
CA GLU A 385 -5.93 22.85 40.90
C GLU A 385 -5.87 24.40 41.04
N PRO A 386 -6.93 25.13 40.65
CA PRO A 386 -6.95 26.57 40.83
C PRO A 386 -7.03 26.92 42.33
N PRO A 387 -6.44 28.05 42.76
CA PRO A 387 -6.47 28.46 44.16
C PRO A 387 -7.89 28.71 44.67
N ALA A 388 -8.17 28.27 45.91
CA ALA A 388 -9.46 28.44 46.57
C ALA A 388 -9.69 29.90 47.01
N SER A 389 -10.00 30.79 46.07
CA SER A 389 -10.72 32.08 46.21
C SER A 389 -10.43 32.93 44.96
N THR A 390 -11.43 33.56 44.35
CA THR A 390 -11.83 34.94 44.70
C THR A 390 -13.15 35.28 43.99
N SER A 391 -13.89 36.23 44.56
CA SER A 391 -15.15 36.82 44.06
C SER A 391 -15.28 36.86 42.53
N ILE A 392 -16.40 36.35 42.01
CA ILE A 392 -16.81 36.53 40.61
C ILE A 392 -17.00 38.03 40.38
N ASP A 393 -16.02 38.67 39.77
CA ASP A 393 -16.20 40.01 39.21
C ASP A 393 -17.02 39.83 37.91
N PRO A 394 -18.21 40.43 37.76
CA PRO A 394 -19.05 40.27 36.56
C PRO A 394 -18.41 40.82 35.27
N LYS A 395 -17.20 41.36 35.35
CA LYS A 395 -16.37 41.81 34.22
C LYS A 395 -15.20 40.86 33.87
N GLN A 396 -15.03 39.73 34.56
CA GLN A 396 -13.96 38.78 34.23
C GLN A 396 -14.27 37.98 32.94
N PRO A 397 -13.22 37.57 32.20
CA PRO A 397 -13.38 36.75 31.01
C PRO A 397 -14.12 35.44 31.36
N PHE A 398 -14.97 34.98 30.45
CA PHE A 398 -15.76 33.76 30.63
C PHE A 398 -14.90 32.50 30.89
N LEU A 399 -13.60 32.55 30.57
CA LEU A 399 -12.60 31.52 30.86
C LEU A 399 -11.63 31.97 31.96
N HIS A 400 -11.47 31.16 33.00
CA HIS A 400 -10.57 31.46 34.12
C HIS A 400 -9.09 31.55 33.65
N PRO A 401 -8.30 32.57 34.08
CA PRO A 401 -6.93 32.77 33.61
C PRO A 401 -6.01 31.56 33.76
N VAL A 402 -6.11 30.81 34.87
CA VAL A 402 -5.31 29.58 35.09
C VAL A 402 -5.64 28.50 34.07
N MET A 403 -6.92 28.35 33.71
CA MET A 403 -7.33 27.37 32.70
C MET A 403 -6.88 27.81 31.31
N ARG A 404 -7.01 29.10 30.99
CA ARG A 404 -6.49 29.69 29.75
C ARG A 404 -4.98 29.46 29.61
N GLN A 405 -4.22 29.69 30.69
CA GLN A 405 -2.78 29.44 30.71
C GLN A 405 -2.46 27.96 30.54
N ALA A 406 -3.14 27.06 31.26
CA ALA A 406 -2.93 25.62 31.12
C ALA A 406 -3.23 25.11 29.69
N MET A 407 -4.27 25.66 29.04
CA MET A 407 -4.52 25.38 27.62
C MET A 407 -3.36 25.89 26.77
N ARG A 408 -2.88 27.13 26.97
CA ARG A 408 -1.75 27.69 26.22
C ARG A 408 -0.46 26.89 26.40
N ASP A 409 -0.18 26.44 27.61
CA ASP A 409 0.99 25.62 27.93
C ASP A 409 0.93 24.26 27.23
N SER A 410 -0.28 23.70 27.06
CA SER A 410 -0.51 22.46 26.30
C SER A 410 -0.30 22.59 24.77
N LEU A 411 -0.07 23.81 24.26
CA LEU A 411 0.17 24.08 22.83
C LEU A 411 1.65 24.27 22.48
N ASN A 412 2.55 24.17 23.47
CA ASN A 412 3.98 24.27 23.23
C ASN A 412 4.48 22.92 22.67
N PRO A 413 5.04 22.89 21.44
CA PRO A 413 5.56 21.67 20.84
C PRO A 413 6.59 20.98 21.74
N LEU A 414 6.42 19.67 21.94
CA LEU A 414 7.47 18.84 22.50
C LEU A 414 8.47 18.48 21.40
N GLU A 415 7.96 17.95 20.28
CA GLU A 415 8.74 17.50 19.14
C GLU A 415 7.96 17.75 17.84
N SER A 416 8.67 17.82 16.72
CA SER A 416 8.09 17.95 15.38
C SER A 416 8.79 17.00 14.42
N TYR A 417 8.00 16.31 13.59
CA TYR A 417 8.49 15.42 12.56
C TYR A 417 7.92 15.83 11.20
N PHE A 418 8.72 15.76 10.15
CA PHE A 418 8.32 16.09 8.79
C PHE A 418 8.38 14.85 7.89
N TYR A 419 7.22 14.38 7.45
CA TYR A 419 7.12 13.29 6.47
C TYR A 419 7.39 13.85 5.07
N PHE A 420 8.65 13.72 4.63
CA PHE A 420 9.05 14.11 3.29
C PHE A 420 8.42 13.22 2.22
N THR A 421 8.01 13.82 1.10
CA THR A 421 7.48 13.13 -0.07
C THR A 421 8.11 13.64 -1.35
N GLN A 422 8.22 12.79 -2.39
CA GLN A 422 8.82 13.20 -3.67
C GLN A 422 7.89 14.08 -4.52
N GLY A 423 6.59 14.08 -4.24
CA GLY A 423 5.57 14.79 -4.99
C GLY A 423 4.63 15.53 -4.05
N VAL A 424 3.79 16.43 -4.60
CA VAL A 424 2.86 17.22 -3.80
C VAL A 424 1.85 16.30 -3.10
N VAL A 425 1.67 16.50 -1.80
CA VAL A 425 0.66 15.78 -1.01
C VAL A 425 -0.69 16.44 -1.22
N GLN A 426 -1.62 15.71 -1.84
CA GLN A 426 -2.97 16.19 -2.14
C GLN A 426 -3.94 15.98 -0.97
N ASP A 427 -3.78 14.89 -0.23
CA ASP A 427 -4.56 14.58 0.97
C ASP A 427 -3.83 13.54 1.84
N TYR A 428 -4.26 13.36 3.08
CA TYR A 428 -3.81 12.27 3.96
C TYR A 428 -4.97 11.64 4.74
N LEU A 429 -4.78 10.39 5.16
CA LEU A 429 -5.69 9.68 6.05
C LEU A 429 -4.91 9.01 7.19
N LEU A 430 -5.26 9.33 8.43
CA LEU A 430 -4.78 8.59 9.59
C LEU A 430 -5.61 7.30 9.74
N ILE A 431 -4.96 6.20 10.12
CA ILE A 431 -5.60 4.89 10.30
C ILE A 431 -5.67 4.58 11.80
N PRO A 432 -6.85 4.74 12.44
CA PRO A 432 -7.05 4.40 13.84
C PRO A 432 -6.89 2.90 14.10
N GLN A 433 -6.47 2.56 15.31
CA GLN A 433 -6.31 1.15 15.67
C GLN A 433 -7.66 0.43 15.84
N LYS A 434 -8.60 1.01 16.61
CA LYS A 434 -9.84 0.32 17.04
C LYS A 434 -11.05 1.23 17.26
N SER A 435 -10.89 2.54 17.21
CA SER A 435 -11.95 3.50 17.57
C SER A 435 -12.29 4.41 16.40
N PRO A 436 -13.58 4.53 16.02
CA PRO A 436 -14.03 5.47 15.00
C PRO A 436 -14.33 6.86 15.56
N HIS A 437 -14.19 7.08 16.87
CA HIS A 437 -14.48 8.35 17.54
C HIS A 437 -13.41 9.41 17.23
N PHE A 438 -13.65 10.65 17.67
CA PHE A 438 -12.74 11.79 17.48
C PHE A 438 -12.41 12.03 15.99
N ALA A 439 -13.43 12.06 15.13
CA ALA A 439 -13.27 12.17 13.68
C ALA A 439 -12.37 11.08 13.04
N GLY A 440 -12.24 9.91 13.69
CA GLY A 440 -11.41 8.82 13.19
C GLY A 440 -9.91 9.12 13.29
N THR A 441 -9.48 9.82 14.33
CA THR A 441 -8.05 10.12 14.58
C THR A 441 -7.57 9.65 15.96
N PHE A 442 -8.32 8.78 16.64
CA PHE A 442 -7.92 8.27 17.96
C PHE A 442 -7.03 7.03 17.86
N ASP A 443 -5.87 7.10 18.50
CA ASP A 443 -4.84 6.05 18.52
C ASP A 443 -4.46 5.54 17.10
N PRO A 444 -4.02 6.44 16.19
CA PRO A 444 -3.64 6.07 14.84
C PRO A 444 -2.30 5.31 14.81
N ILE A 445 -2.24 4.29 13.96
CA ILE A 445 -1.08 3.39 13.79
C ILE A 445 -0.36 3.56 12.45
N ALA A 446 -1.00 4.25 11.50
CA ALA A 446 -0.44 4.50 10.18
C ALA A 446 -0.99 5.82 9.63
N VAL A 447 -0.23 6.42 8.71
CA VAL A 447 -0.67 7.52 7.86
C VAL A 447 -0.59 7.10 6.40
N LEU A 448 -1.67 7.33 5.66
CA LEU A 448 -1.72 7.21 4.21
C LEU A 448 -1.56 8.60 3.59
N LEU A 449 -0.57 8.76 2.70
CA LEU A 449 -0.31 10.00 1.97
C LEU A 449 -0.73 9.83 0.51
N LEU A 450 -1.65 10.67 0.03
CA LEU A 450 -2.02 10.75 -1.38
C LEU A 450 -1.08 11.73 -2.07
N THR A 451 -0.16 11.22 -2.87
CA THR A 451 0.89 12.00 -3.54
C THR A 451 0.64 12.11 -5.04
N GLU A 452 0.96 13.27 -5.61
CA GLU A 452 0.96 13.49 -7.05
C GLU A 452 2.30 13.06 -7.68
N GLY A 453 2.22 12.19 -8.67
CA GLY A 453 3.34 11.69 -9.47
C GLY A 453 3.39 12.29 -10.88
N LYS A 454 4.29 11.78 -11.72
CA LYS A 454 4.47 12.29 -13.08
C LYS A 454 3.29 11.92 -13.98
N GLY A 455 2.87 12.86 -14.83
CA GLY A 455 1.76 12.63 -15.76
C GLY A 455 0.39 12.72 -15.10
N ALA A 456 0.23 13.60 -14.09
CA ALA A 456 -0.99 13.80 -13.32
C ALA A 456 -1.50 12.53 -12.61
N THR A 457 -0.61 11.57 -12.34
CA THR A 457 -0.97 10.39 -11.55
C THR A 457 -1.10 10.76 -10.08
N ARG A 458 -2.04 10.14 -9.37
CA ARG A 458 -2.23 10.28 -7.92
C ARG A 458 -2.24 8.90 -7.29
N THR A 459 -1.31 8.69 -6.37
CA THR A 459 -0.98 7.38 -5.79
C THR A 459 -0.85 7.48 -4.28
N ILE A 460 -0.87 6.34 -3.58
CA ILE A 460 -0.83 6.32 -2.11
C ILE A 460 0.50 5.75 -1.63
N GLU A 461 1.01 6.30 -0.55
CA GLU A 461 2.04 5.71 0.29
C GLU A 461 1.52 5.50 1.71
N ALA A 462 1.93 4.41 2.37
CA ALA A 462 1.60 4.13 3.76
C ALA A 462 2.86 4.17 4.62
N LEU A 463 2.84 4.93 5.71
CA LEU A 463 3.95 5.09 6.64
C LEU A 463 3.48 4.83 8.06
N GLN A 464 4.39 4.35 8.92
CA GLN A 464 4.14 4.17 10.35
C GLN A 464 3.77 5.50 11.02
N TYR A 465 2.79 5.44 11.94
CA TYR A 465 2.36 6.56 12.75
C TYR A 465 2.08 6.09 14.19
N PRO A 466 2.32 6.91 15.23
CA PRO A 466 3.12 8.14 15.20
C PRO A 466 4.57 7.86 14.75
N PRO A 467 5.33 8.90 14.36
CA PRO A 467 6.76 8.75 14.10
C PRO A 467 7.46 8.02 15.24
N PRO A 468 8.38 7.07 14.94
CA PRO A 468 9.07 6.29 15.97
C PRO A 468 9.87 7.18 16.93
N GLU A 469 10.38 8.34 16.45
CA GLU A 469 11.06 9.34 17.26
C GLU A 469 10.25 9.76 18.51
N PHE A 470 8.92 9.88 18.36
CA PHE A 470 8.02 10.29 19.44
C PHE A 470 7.85 9.21 20.52
N THR A 471 8.21 7.97 20.23
CA THR A 471 8.04 6.80 21.12
C THR A 471 9.34 6.39 21.80
N VAL A 472 10.47 6.43 21.07
CA VAL A 472 11.78 5.96 21.56
C VAL A 472 12.29 6.80 22.75
N LYS A 473 11.94 8.09 22.81
CA LYS A 473 12.36 8.97 23.90
C LYS A 473 11.53 8.82 25.19
N ASP A 474 10.32 8.26 25.14
CA ASP A 474 9.51 8.02 26.33
C ASP A 474 10.11 6.93 27.24
N LEU A 475 10.77 5.92 26.65
CA LEU A 475 11.53 4.90 27.40
C LEU A 475 12.75 5.46 28.15
N LYS A 476 13.29 6.62 27.72
CA LYS A 476 14.43 7.29 28.35
C LYS A 476 14.03 8.21 29.52
N SER A 477 12.74 8.36 29.81
CA SER A 477 12.26 9.14 30.96
C SER A 477 12.07 8.22 32.17
N PRO A 478 12.88 8.35 33.25
CA PRO A 478 12.69 7.51 34.42
C PRO A 478 11.38 7.90 35.10
N ALA A 479 10.43 6.97 35.15
CA ALA A 479 9.23 7.13 35.96
C ALA A 479 9.65 7.36 37.42
N PRO A 480 9.10 8.36 38.14
CA PRO A 480 9.33 8.50 39.57
C PRO A 480 8.51 7.43 40.31
N GLY A 481 9.04 6.21 40.37
CA GLY A 481 8.52 5.14 41.21
C GLY A 481 8.98 5.31 42.67
N PRO A 482 8.15 4.93 43.65
CA PRO A 482 8.50 5.05 45.06
C PRO A 482 9.72 4.18 45.39
N GLN A 483 10.67 4.76 46.09
CA GLN A 483 11.86 4.09 46.61
C GLN A 483 11.44 2.88 47.47
N MET A 484 11.51 1.68 46.90
CA MET A 484 11.68 0.45 47.66
C MET A 484 13.04 -0.13 47.29
N GLU A 485 13.93 -0.11 48.27
CA GLU A 485 15.23 -0.75 48.25
C GLU A 485 15.07 -2.25 48.04
N ALA A 486 15.19 -2.71 46.79
CA ALA A 486 15.52 -4.09 46.49
C ALA A 486 16.85 -4.08 45.73
N LYS A 487 17.90 -4.61 46.38
CA LYS A 487 19.20 -4.87 45.77
C LYS A 487 19.02 -5.84 44.58
N LYS A 488 18.82 -5.30 43.38
CA LYS A 488 19.12 -6.01 42.13
C LYS A 488 20.60 -5.83 41.82
N ASP A 489 21.25 -6.89 41.40
CA ASP A 489 22.69 -6.90 41.12
C ASP A 489 23.05 -5.89 40.04
N ALA A 490 24.00 -5.00 40.34
CA ALA A 490 24.42 -3.89 39.46
C ALA A 490 24.95 -4.34 38.09
N LEU A 491 25.26 -5.63 37.92
CA LEU A 491 25.71 -6.20 36.65
C LEU A 491 24.55 -6.54 35.71
N GLU A 492 23.39 -6.94 36.25
CA GLU A 492 22.19 -7.22 35.46
C GLU A 492 21.55 -5.92 34.96
N SER A 493 21.49 -4.87 35.80
CA SER A 493 20.99 -3.57 35.35
C SER A 493 21.86 -2.95 34.27
N LEU A 494 23.19 -3.12 34.34
CA LEU A 494 24.09 -2.63 33.30
C LEU A 494 23.95 -3.43 31.99
N ALA A 495 23.64 -4.73 32.10
CA ALA A 495 23.38 -5.58 30.93
C ALA A 495 22.05 -5.22 30.25
N ASP A 496 21.00 -4.96 31.05
CA ASP A 496 19.71 -4.47 30.58
C ASP A 496 19.86 -3.07 29.93
N ASP A 497 20.57 -2.14 30.59
CA ASP A 497 20.84 -0.80 30.05
C ASP A 497 21.64 -0.87 28.74
N LEU A 498 22.65 -1.77 28.65
CA LEU A 498 23.43 -1.96 27.43
C LEU A 498 22.59 -2.60 26.32
N ALA A 499 21.71 -3.55 26.65
CA ALA A 499 20.80 -4.17 25.71
C ALA A 499 19.80 -3.15 25.14
N ASP A 500 19.20 -2.32 26.00
CA ASP A 500 18.30 -1.24 25.61
C ASP A 500 19.04 -0.19 24.75
N THR A 501 20.29 0.14 25.11
CA THR A 501 21.11 1.07 24.33
C THR A 501 21.46 0.49 22.96
N LEU A 502 21.85 -0.78 22.87
CA LEU A 502 22.13 -1.47 21.61
C LEU A 502 20.88 -1.62 20.74
N GLN A 503 19.72 -1.88 21.34
CA GLN A 503 18.44 -1.95 20.65
C GLN A 503 18.01 -0.58 20.12
N SER A 504 18.27 0.49 20.88
CA SER A 504 18.03 1.88 20.44
C SER A 504 18.97 2.31 19.31
N LEU A 505 20.19 1.76 19.23
CA LEU A 505 21.13 2.01 18.13
C LEU A 505 20.80 1.22 16.85
N GLN A 506 19.95 0.19 16.95
CA GLN A 506 19.51 -0.65 15.82
C GLN A 506 18.19 -0.19 15.18
N GLN A 507 17.37 0.61 15.87
CA GLN A 507 16.15 1.18 15.31
C GLN A 507 16.46 2.45 14.52
N SER A 508 16.05 2.48 13.25
CA SER A 508 16.03 3.70 12.46
C SER A 508 15.02 4.68 13.06
N ASP A 509 15.40 5.95 13.18
CA ASP A 509 14.49 7.04 13.58
C ASP A 509 13.49 7.40 12.46
N GLU A 510 13.65 6.84 11.25
CA GLU A 510 12.73 7.04 10.15
C GLU A 510 11.49 6.12 10.25
N PRO A 511 10.27 6.65 10.04
CA PRO A 511 9.04 5.89 9.97
C PRO A 511 9.13 4.78 8.92
N ARG A 512 8.79 3.56 9.35
CA ARG A 512 8.77 2.40 8.45
C ARG A 512 7.68 2.57 7.37
N ARG A 513 8.02 2.28 6.11
CA ARG A 513 7.03 2.15 5.03
C ARG A 513 6.22 0.87 5.20
N LEU A 514 4.90 1.02 5.21
CA LEU A 514 3.96 -0.10 5.33
C LEU A 514 3.56 -0.60 3.95
N MET A 515 3.45 -1.91 3.81
CA MET A 515 3.01 -2.58 2.60
C MET A 515 1.50 -2.41 2.42
N LEU A 516 1.14 -1.87 1.27
CA LEU A 516 -0.24 -1.70 0.83
C LEU A 516 -0.77 -3.00 0.17
N PRO A 517 -2.11 -3.16 0.04
CA PRO A 517 -2.70 -4.22 -0.78
C PRO A 517 -2.13 -4.22 -2.21
N PRO A 518 -2.07 -5.37 -2.90
CA PRO A 518 -1.43 -5.51 -4.21
C PRO A 518 -1.84 -4.48 -5.27
N ALA A 519 -3.12 -4.14 -5.34
CA ALA A 519 -3.64 -3.12 -6.26
C ALA A 519 -3.01 -1.73 -6.03
N LEU A 520 -2.58 -1.44 -4.80
CA LEU A 520 -2.03 -0.13 -4.40
C LEU A 520 -0.51 -0.11 -4.31
N LEU A 521 0.17 -1.22 -4.64
CA LEU A 521 1.64 -1.30 -4.60
C LEU A 521 2.33 -0.37 -5.60
N ASN A 522 1.61 0.09 -6.63
CA ASN A 522 2.20 0.94 -7.66
C ASN A 522 2.62 2.33 -7.15
N GLY A 523 2.10 2.81 -6.01
CA GLY A 523 2.58 3.97 -5.21
C GLY A 523 3.28 5.11 -5.96
N SER A 524 4.20 5.82 -5.30
CA SER A 524 5.17 6.69 -5.99
C SER A 524 6.22 5.93 -6.78
N SER A 525 6.37 4.63 -6.49
CA SER A 525 7.35 3.73 -7.06
C SER A 525 7.14 3.47 -8.55
N GLY A 526 5.91 3.49 -9.06
CA GLY A 526 5.53 3.38 -10.47
C GLY A 526 6.02 2.10 -11.17
N LEU A 527 5.13 1.12 -11.36
CA LEU A 527 5.43 -0.14 -12.06
C LEU A 527 5.81 0.12 -13.53
N LEU A 528 6.91 -0.48 -14.00
CA LEU A 528 7.42 -0.29 -15.37
C LEU A 528 7.16 -1.50 -16.27
N ASP A 529 7.53 -2.70 -15.83
CA ASP A 529 7.32 -3.96 -16.55
C ASP A 529 7.49 -5.14 -15.59
N GLY A 530 7.20 -6.35 -16.06
CA GLY A 530 7.39 -7.56 -15.29
C GLY A 530 7.33 -8.83 -16.12
N GLN A 531 7.72 -9.94 -15.48
CA GLN A 531 7.73 -11.27 -16.10
C GLN A 531 7.06 -12.31 -15.24
N LEU A 532 6.32 -13.20 -15.89
CA LEU A 532 5.74 -14.39 -15.29
C LEU A 532 6.69 -15.57 -15.46
N LEU A 533 6.94 -16.32 -14.38
CA LEU A 533 7.78 -17.51 -14.41
C LEU A 533 7.11 -18.69 -13.71
N LYS A 534 7.10 -19.84 -14.37
CA LYS A 534 6.74 -21.13 -13.79
C LYS A 534 7.90 -21.63 -12.93
N LEU A 535 7.59 -22.11 -11.73
CA LEU A 535 8.56 -22.68 -10.82
C LEU A 535 8.32 -24.17 -10.61
N ASN A 536 9.41 -24.90 -10.38
CA ASN A 536 9.32 -26.23 -9.80
C ASN A 536 8.88 -26.12 -8.32
N ARG A 537 8.41 -27.23 -7.75
CA ARG A 537 7.87 -27.25 -6.39
C ARG A 537 8.92 -26.91 -5.31
N GLU A 538 10.16 -27.37 -5.47
CA GLU A 538 11.23 -27.19 -4.47
C GLU A 538 11.68 -25.72 -4.41
N THR A 539 11.92 -25.11 -5.57
CA THR A 539 12.21 -23.68 -5.76
C THR A 539 11.08 -22.82 -5.19
N TYR A 540 9.83 -23.15 -5.51
CA TYR A 540 8.67 -22.42 -4.98
C TYR A 540 8.63 -22.45 -3.45
N GLN A 541 8.77 -23.64 -2.85
CA GLN A 541 8.79 -23.78 -1.40
C GLN A 541 9.92 -22.97 -0.76
N THR A 542 11.10 -22.95 -1.38
CA THR A 542 12.24 -22.17 -0.88
C THR A 542 11.97 -20.66 -0.90
N LEU A 543 11.29 -20.14 -1.92
CA LEU A 543 10.98 -18.71 -2.05
C LEU A 543 9.87 -18.26 -1.08
N VAL A 544 8.88 -19.12 -0.81
CA VAL A 544 7.72 -18.79 0.03
C VAL A 544 7.97 -19.07 1.53
N GLN A 545 9.06 -19.78 1.88
CA GLN A 545 9.43 -20.09 3.26
C GLN A 545 9.83 -18.87 4.13
N GLY A 546 9.91 -17.67 3.55
CA GLY A 546 10.24 -16.45 4.29
C GLY A 546 9.25 -16.12 5.41
N THR A 547 9.77 -15.72 6.57
CA THR A 547 8.95 -15.16 7.66
C THR A 547 8.71 -13.68 7.41
N THR A 548 7.50 -13.32 6.98
CA THR A 548 7.09 -11.92 6.94
C THR A 548 7.09 -11.36 8.36
N GLU A 549 7.92 -10.34 8.64
CA GLU A 549 7.89 -9.69 9.96
C GLU A 549 6.50 -9.14 10.27
N GLU A 550 6.04 -9.39 11.49
CA GLU A 550 4.82 -8.79 12.02
C GLU A 550 4.89 -7.25 11.93
N GLY A 551 3.84 -6.62 11.41
CA GLY A 551 3.74 -5.16 11.33
C GLY A 551 4.29 -4.50 10.05
N LEU A 552 4.73 -5.27 9.05
CA LEU A 552 5.07 -4.72 7.72
C LEU A 552 3.85 -4.34 6.89
N HIS A 553 2.73 -5.04 7.05
CA HIS A 553 1.51 -4.78 6.30
C HIS A 553 0.63 -3.77 7.03
N LEU A 554 -0.08 -2.95 6.25
CA LEU A 554 -1.21 -2.21 6.78
C LEU A 554 -2.23 -3.21 7.35
N PRO A 555 -2.62 -3.13 8.64
CA PRO A 555 -3.39 -4.18 9.29
C PRO A 555 -4.87 -4.09 8.95
N LEU A 556 -5.21 -4.47 7.72
CA LEU A 556 -6.58 -4.61 7.25
C LEU A 556 -7.12 -5.99 7.65
N LYS A 557 -8.20 -6.01 8.41
CA LYS A 557 -8.78 -7.23 8.99
C LYS A 557 -10.25 -7.43 8.62
N GLY A 558 -10.81 -6.53 7.83
CA GLY A 558 -12.24 -6.48 7.56
C GLY A 558 -12.71 -7.52 6.55
N GLY A 559 -13.87 -8.11 6.82
CA GLY A 559 -14.52 -9.11 5.98
C GLY A 559 -13.79 -10.46 5.92
N GLN A 560 -14.40 -11.40 5.23
CA GLN A 560 -13.81 -12.68 4.85
C GLN A 560 -14.13 -12.98 3.39
N ALA A 561 -13.19 -13.61 2.69
CA ALA A 561 -13.33 -13.97 1.29
C ALA A 561 -13.28 -15.49 1.10
N TRP A 562 -14.15 -16.00 0.23
CA TRP A 562 -14.17 -17.40 -0.17
C TRP A 562 -14.20 -17.52 -1.68
N ALA A 563 -13.63 -18.61 -2.17
CA ALA A 563 -13.78 -18.99 -3.57
C ALA A 563 -15.23 -19.39 -3.86
N ILE A 564 -15.66 -19.12 -5.10
CA ILE A 564 -17.04 -19.35 -5.53
C ILE A 564 -17.39 -20.85 -5.44
N GLU A 565 -18.45 -21.18 -4.70
CA GLU A 565 -18.84 -22.56 -4.41
C GLU A 565 -19.19 -23.37 -5.67
N SER A 566 -19.77 -22.73 -6.68
CA SER A 566 -20.10 -23.36 -7.97
C SER A 566 -18.87 -23.92 -8.71
N ARG A 567 -17.68 -23.42 -8.39
CA ARG A 567 -16.38 -23.86 -8.96
C ARG A 567 -15.60 -24.79 -8.04
N ALA A 568 -16.21 -25.32 -6.97
CA ALA A 568 -15.54 -26.19 -6.00
C ALA A 568 -14.82 -27.41 -6.61
N ASN A 569 -15.38 -28.01 -7.66
CA ASN A 569 -14.75 -29.14 -8.34
C ASN A 569 -13.49 -28.74 -9.13
N ASP A 570 -13.52 -27.58 -9.78
CA ASP A 570 -12.37 -27.03 -10.51
C ASP A 570 -11.26 -26.59 -9.53
N LEU A 571 -11.63 -26.06 -8.36
CA LEU A 571 -10.69 -25.72 -7.27
C LEU A 571 -9.91 -26.92 -6.75
N LYS A 572 -10.51 -28.12 -6.72
CA LYS A 572 -9.78 -29.36 -6.37
C LYS A 572 -8.67 -29.69 -7.36
N ILE A 573 -8.78 -29.21 -8.61
CA ILE A 573 -7.80 -29.42 -9.67
C ILE A 573 -6.74 -28.30 -9.63
N ALA A 574 -7.08 -27.10 -9.14
CA ALA A 574 -6.15 -25.97 -9.00
C ALA A 574 -4.87 -26.32 -8.21
N LYS A 575 -4.94 -27.25 -7.25
CA LYS A 575 -3.76 -27.73 -6.50
C LYS A 575 -2.70 -28.43 -7.35
N TYR A 576 -3.07 -28.93 -8.53
CA TYR A 576 -2.17 -29.58 -9.48
C TYR A 576 -1.66 -28.62 -10.56
N GLN A 577 -2.13 -27.37 -10.58
CA GLN A 577 -1.57 -26.36 -11.48
C GLN A 577 -0.15 -26.01 -11.04
N PRO A 578 0.73 -25.63 -11.97
CA PRO A 578 2.09 -25.28 -11.62
C PRO A 578 2.15 -23.97 -10.84
N HIS A 579 3.14 -23.88 -9.96
CA HIS A 579 3.41 -22.67 -9.18
C HIS A 579 4.02 -21.59 -10.06
N ARG A 580 3.62 -20.33 -9.82
CA ARG A 580 4.10 -19.19 -10.60
C ARG A 580 4.42 -18.00 -9.73
N ILE A 581 5.51 -17.34 -10.08
CA ILE A 581 5.88 -16.04 -9.54
C ILE A 581 5.82 -14.98 -10.62
N LEU A 582 5.40 -13.80 -10.21
CA LEU A 582 5.45 -12.58 -10.96
C LEU A 582 6.61 -11.75 -10.41
N ILE A 583 7.57 -11.40 -11.27
CA ILE A 583 8.70 -10.53 -10.94
C ILE A 583 8.47 -9.19 -11.63
N THR A 584 8.29 -8.15 -10.85
CA THR A 584 8.02 -6.78 -11.31
C THR A 584 9.16 -5.84 -10.93
N HIS A 585 9.40 -4.81 -11.74
CA HIS A 585 10.35 -3.76 -11.40
C HIS A 585 9.75 -2.37 -11.54
N TYR A 586 10.24 -1.46 -10.71
CA TYR A 586 9.63 -0.15 -10.47
C TYR A 586 10.59 0.99 -10.79
N ARG A 587 10.05 2.18 -10.98
CA ARG A 587 10.80 3.41 -11.26
C ARG A 587 11.70 3.83 -10.10
N ASP A 588 11.35 3.47 -8.87
CA ASP A 588 12.18 3.72 -7.68
C ASP A 588 13.35 2.76 -7.52
N MET A 589 13.68 1.99 -8.55
CA MET A 589 14.80 1.05 -8.59
C MET A 589 14.62 -0.15 -7.64
N THR A 590 13.37 -0.54 -7.39
CA THR A 590 13.05 -1.76 -6.66
C THR A 590 12.58 -2.90 -7.58
N VAL A 591 12.87 -4.14 -7.20
CA VAL A 591 12.35 -5.37 -7.83
C VAL A 591 11.54 -6.12 -6.79
N GLN A 592 10.29 -6.46 -7.11
CA GLN A 592 9.39 -7.18 -6.21
C GLN A 592 9.01 -8.55 -6.78
N PHE A 593 8.78 -9.49 -5.87
CA PHE A 593 8.36 -10.85 -6.18
C PHE A 593 6.95 -11.07 -5.59
N SER A 594 6.04 -11.59 -6.40
CA SER A 594 4.68 -11.92 -5.95
C SER A 594 4.25 -13.29 -6.44
N ASP A 595 3.58 -14.06 -5.59
CA ASP A 595 2.99 -15.35 -5.94
C ASP A 595 1.65 -15.13 -6.68
N THR A 596 1.51 -15.78 -7.85
CA THR A 596 0.31 -15.73 -8.72
C THR A 596 -0.32 -17.11 -8.90
N SER A 597 0.08 -18.08 -8.08
CA SER A 597 -0.34 -19.47 -8.16
C SER A 597 -1.83 -19.63 -7.86
N ALA A 598 -2.50 -20.53 -8.59
CA ALA A 598 -3.93 -20.81 -8.39
C ALA A 598 -4.25 -21.36 -6.98
N GLN A 599 -3.25 -21.93 -6.30
CA GLN A 599 -3.32 -22.46 -4.94
C GLN A 599 -3.71 -21.40 -3.91
N LEU A 600 -3.39 -20.12 -4.16
CA LEU A 600 -3.76 -19.01 -3.28
C LEU A 600 -5.28 -18.78 -3.23
N LEU A 601 -6.01 -19.24 -4.25
CA LEU A 601 -7.46 -19.11 -4.37
C LEU A 601 -8.22 -20.28 -3.74
N ILE A 602 -7.53 -21.23 -3.10
CA ILE A 602 -8.17 -22.37 -2.44
C ILE A 602 -8.64 -21.93 -1.04
N GLY A 603 -9.88 -21.45 -0.96
CA GLY A 603 -10.55 -21.15 0.31
C GLY A 603 -12.05 -21.40 0.19
N LEU A 604 -12.51 -22.55 0.69
CA LEU A 604 -13.93 -22.92 0.73
C LEU A 604 -14.45 -22.86 2.17
N GLN A 605 -15.73 -22.54 2.36
CA GLN A 605 -16.33 -22.52 3.69
C GLN A 605 -16.11 -23.87 4.42
N PRO A 606 -15.76 -23.86 5.73
CA PRO A 606 -15.69 -22.70 6.63
C PRO A 606 -14.33 -21.97 6.65
N THR A 607 -13.33 -22.41 5.88
CA THR A 607 -11.98 -21.83 5.86
C THR A 607 -11.85 -20.73 4.81
N PRO A 608 -11.75 -19.44 5.20
CA PRO A 608 -11.60 -18.34 4.24
C PRO A 608 -10.21 -18.35 3.60
N LEU A 609 -10.05 -17.56 2.53
CA LEU A 609 -8.77 -17.29 1.90
C LEU A 609 -7.79 -16.70 2.92
N GLN A 610 -6.54 -17.18 2.89
CA GLN A 610 -5.48 -16.77 3.82
C GLN A 610 -4.52 -15.75 3.21
N THR A 611 -4.54 -15.58 1.88
CA THR A 611 -3.62 -14.73 1.13
C THR A 611 -4.38 -14.00 0.02
N SER A 612 -3.90 -12.83 -0.38
CA SER A 612 -4.42 -12.12 -1.56
C SER A 612 -3.81 -12.69 -2.85
N LEU A 613 -4.45 -12.44 -3.99
CA LEU A 613 -3.88 -12.72 -5.30
C LEU A 613 -3.70 -11.40 -6.07
N PRO A 614 -2.46 -11.01 -6.45
CA PRO A 614 -1.21 -11.70 -6.15
C PRO A 614 -0.83 -11.60 -4.65
N ASN A 615 -0.01 -12.53 -4.15
CA ASN A 615 0.51 -12.49 -2.79
C ASN A 615 1.95 -11.95 -2.82
N SER A 616 2.18 -10.75 -2.30
CA SER A 616 3.51 -10.13 -2.30
C SER A 616 4.46 -10.83 -1.31
N LEU A 617 5.71 -11.02 -1.73
CA LEU A 617 6.76 -11.65 -0.93
C LEU A 617 7.81 -10.59 -0.53
N PRO A 618 7.54 -9.77 0.50
CA PRO A 618 8.36 -8.60 0.81
C PRO A 618 9.81 -8.95 1.16
N ASP A 619 10.05 -10.12 1.76
CA ASP A 619 11.38 -10.59 2.14
C ASP A 619 12.30 -10.85 0.94
N LEU A 620 11.74 -10.93 -0.28
CA LEU A 620 12.47 -11.10 -1.53
C LEU A 620 12.69 -9.79 -2.30
N THR A 621 12.23 -8.65 -1.76
CA THR A 621 12.34 -7.35 -2.44
C THR A 621 13.81 -6.94 -2.55
N ILE A 622 14.21 -6.49 -3.74
CA ILE A 622 15.56 -5.97 -3.99
C ILE A 622 15.47 -4.47 -4.14
N ASP A 623 16.16 -3.72 -3.27
CA ASP A 623 16.41 -2.29 -3.44
C ASP A 623 17.83 -2.07 -3.97
N LEU A 624 17.96 -1.36 -5.09
CA LEU A 624 19.25 -1.05 -5.70
C LEU A 624 19.91 0.19 -5.09
N LYS A 625 19.17 1.07 -4.40
CA LYS A 625 19.72 2.33 -3.86
C LYS A 625 20.90 2.11 -2.90
N PRO A 626 20.88 1.16 -1.95
CA PRO A 626 22.03 0.91 -1.08
C PRO A 626 23.30 0.53 -1.86
N VAL A 627 23.15 -0.16 -3.00
CA VAL A 627 24.27 -0.52 -3.88
C VAL A 627 24.78 0.70 -4.64
N LEU A 628 23.87 1.53 -5.16
CA LEU A 628 24.23 2.69 -5.98
C LEU A 628 24.78 3.87 -5.14
N LEU A 629 24.43 3.94 -3.86
CA LEU A 629 24.93 4.94 -2.90
C LEU A 629 26.22 4.50 -2.20
N ASP A 630 26.65 3.26 -2.39
CA ASP A 630 27.86 2.74 -1.75
C ASP A 630 29.12 3.48 -2.24
N SER A 631 29.99 3.84 -1.30
CA SER A 631 31.20 4.62 -1.57
C SER A 631 32.18 3.94 -2.53
N VAL A 632 32.27 2.61 -2.50
CA VAL A 632 33.16 1.85 -3.40
C VAL A 632 32.60 1.86 -4.82
N VAL A 633 31.28 1.67 -4.94
CA VAL A 633 30.58 1.70 -6.22
C VAL A 633 30.72 3.09 -6.85
N LEU A 634 30.39 4.15 -6.11
CA LEU A 634 30.51 5.54 -6.57
C LEU A 634 31.94 5.92 -6.98
N GLY A 635 32.96 5.38 -6.30
CA GLY A 635 34.36 5.58 -6.67
C GLY A 635 34.77 4.94 -8.00
N ARG A 636 34.02 3.92 -8.46
CA ARG A 636 34.28 3.20 -9.73
C ARG A 636 33.29 3.54 -10.83
N THR A 637 32.15 4.15 -10.51
CA THR A 637 31.10 4.60 -11.44
C THR A 637 31.12 6.12 -11.62
N SER A 638 30.12 6.68 -12.32
CA SER A 638 29.87 8.13 -12.33
C SER A 638 29.17 8.56 -11.04
N SER A 639 29.48 9.76 -10.54
CA SER A 639 28.77 10.37 -9.40
C SER A 639 27.30 10.69 -9.70
N THR A 640 26.95 10.83 -10.97
CA THR A 640 25.57 11.10 -11.46
C THR A 640 24.82 9.83 -11.85
N LEU A 641 25.35 8.64 -11.53
CA LEU A 641 24.74 7.37 -11.93
C LEU A 641 23.33 7.25 -11.36
N ILE A 642 23.10 7.59 -10.09
CA ILE A 642 21.80 7.44 -9.43
C ILE A 642 20.68 8.25 -10.10
N ASP A 643 21.01 9.42 -10.67
CA ASP A 643 20.04 10.30 -11.33
C ASP A 643 19.53 9.73 -12.67
N HIS A 644 20.35 8.88 -13.30
CA HIS A 644 20.09 8.31 -14.63
C HIS A 644 19.84 6.79 -14.59
N ALA A 645 20.12 6.14 -13.47
CA ALA A 645 19.97 4.71 -13.31
C ALA A 645 18.48 4.31 -13.43
N ARG A 646 18.21 3.38 -14.34
CA ARG A 646 16.89 2.80 -14.56
C ARG A 646 17.06 1.32 -14.88
N ILE A 647 16.19 0.49 -14.33
CA ILE A 647 16.17 -0.94 -14.65
C ILE A 647 15.69 -1.11 -16.10
N GLU A 648 16.44 -1.87 -16.89
CA GLU A 648 16.08 -2.25 -18.25
C GLU A 648 15.49 -3.66 -18.27
N PHE A 649 16.19 -4.63 -17.67
CA PHE A 649 15.76 -6.02 -17.59
C PHE A 649 16.11 -6.67 -16.26
N VAL A 650 15.29 -7.64 -15.86
CA VAL A 650 15.56 -8.51 -14.72
C VAL A 650 15.57 -9.97 -15.20
N HIS A 651 16.65 -10.68 -14.92
CA HIS A 651 16.77 -12.12 -15.20
C HIS A 651 16.80 -12.89 -13.89
N PHE A 652 16.00 -13.95 -13.80
CA PHE A 652 15.98 -14.83 -12.64
C PHE A 652 16.34 -16.26 -13.03
N ALA A 653 17.39 -16.79 -12.41
CA ALA A 653 17.83 -18.17 -12.57
C ALA A 653 17.11 -19.05 -11.54
N THR A 654 16.14 -19.85 -11.99
CA THR A 654 15.16 -20.53 -11.12
C THR A 654 15.75 -21.66 -10.28
N GLU A 655 16.78 -22.39 -10.75
CA GLU A 655 17.44 -23.43 -9.97
C GLU A 655 18.56 -22.87 -9.09
N ALA A 656 19.26 -21.83 -9.58
CA ALA A 656 20.34 -21.19 -8.83
C ALA A 656 19.85 -20.20 -7.74
N LEU A 657 18.61 -19.71 -7.85
CA LEU A 657 18.03 -18.66 -7.00
C LEU A 657 18.87 -17.37 -7.05
N GLU A 658 19.30 -17.00 -8.25
CA GLU A 658 20.12 -15.81 -8.53
C GLU A 658 19.34 -14.84 -9.41
N THR A 659 19.37 -13.56 -9.04
CA THR A 659 18.67 -12.48 -9.75
C THR A 659 19.69 -11.50 -10.31
N THR A 660 19.61 -11.23 -11.61
CA THR A 660 20.47 -10.27 -12.30
C THR A 660 19.64 -9.09 -12.74
N VAL A 661 20.05 -7.89 -12.34
CA VAL A 661 19.41 -6.63 -12.69
C VAL A 661 20.32 -5.88 -13.65
N VAL A 662 19.79 -5.56 -14.83
CA VAL A 662 20.51 -4.83 -15.90
C VAL A 662 19.99 -3.41 -15.93
N LEU A 663 20.89 -2.42 -15.86
CA LEU A 663 20.57 -1.01 -15.94
C LEU A 663 20.68 -0.47 -17.37
N GLN A 664 19.84 0.50 -17.72
CA GLN A 664 19.88 1.19 -19.03
C GLN A 664 21.23 1.87 -19.33
N SER A 665 22.00 2.21 -18.28
CA SER A 665 23.35 2.75 -18.38
C SER A 665 24.42 1.69 -18.72
N GLY A 666 24.10 0.40 -18.58
CA GLY A 666 24.93 -0.75 -18.95
C GLY A 666 25.49 -1.56 -17.79
N GLU A 667 25.34 -1.12 -16.56
CA GLU A 667 25.80 -1.87 -15.39
C GLU A 667 24.89 -3.06 -15.10
N VAL A 668 25.51 -4.18 -14.71
CA VAL A 668 24.80 -5.42 -14.40
C VAL A 668 25.10 -5.82 -12.95
N ILE A 669 24.06 -5.91 -12.13
CA ILE A 669 24.16 -6.19 -10.70
C ILE A 669 23.59 -7.58 -10.42
N LEU A 670 24.37 -8.43 -9.77
CA LEU A 670 23.95 -9.78 -9.40
C LEU A 670 23.60 -9.87 -7.92
N TYR A 671 22.45 -10.47 -7.64
CA TYR A 671 21.97 -10.80 -6.32
C TYR A 671 21.80 -12.32 -6.18
N ARG A 672 22.08 -12.83 -4.98
CA ARG A 672 21.89 -14.25 -4.66
C ARG A 672 20.95 -14.38 -3.48
N LEU A 673 19.98 -15.28 -3.56
CA LEU A 673 19.17 -15.64 -2.40
C LEU A 673 20.09 -16.31 -1.37
N SER A 674 20.44 -15.55 -0.34
CA SER A 674 21.30 -16.00 0.74
C SER A 674 20.64 -15.48 2.01
N GLY A 675 20.34 -16.36 2.97
CA GLY A 675 19.86 -15.92 4.30
C GLY A 675 20.82 -14.90 4.94
N PRO A 676 20.46 -14.28 6.07
CA PRO A 676 21.26 -13.22 6.69
C PRO A 676 22.72 -13.66 6.86
N ARG A 677 23.64 -12.97 6.18
CA ARG A 677 25.08 -13.24 6.24
C ARG A 677 25.77 -12.16 7.06
N ASN A 678 26.78 -12.55 7.82
CA ASN A 678 27.72 -11.60 8.41
C ASN A 678 28.38 -10.81 7.29
N VAL A 679 28.33 -9.48 7.41
CA VAL A 679 28.96 -8.55 6.46
C VAL A 679 30.44 -8.90 6.35
N SER A 680 30.88 -9.22 5.13
CA SER A 680 32.30 -9.48 4.87
C SER A 680 33.04 -8.17 4.63
N SER A 681 34.31 -8.08 5.03
CA SER A 681 35.13 -6.92 4.67
C SER A 681 35.28 -6.83 3.15
N TYR A 682 35.25 -5.61 2.62
CA TYR A 682 35.50 -5.36 1.20
C TYR A 682 36.86 -5.95 0.77
N ARG A 683 36.91 -6.50 -0.44
CA ARG A 683 38.13 -7.01 -1.07
C ARG A 683 38.14 -6.67 -2.56
N ASP A 684 39.31 -6.36 -3.10
CA ASP A 684 39.44 -6.17 -4.54
C ASP A 684 39.42 -7.52 -5.28
N LEU A 685 38.76 -7.53 -6.44
CA LEU A 685 38.83 -8.62 -7.41
C LEU A 685 39.96 -8.35 -8.40
N PRO A 686 40.54 -9.41 -9.00
CA PRO A 686 41.63 -9.25 -9.97
C PRO A 686 41.20 -8.58 -11.28
N ASP A 687 39.91 -8.64 -11.61
CA ASP A 687 39.33 -8.04 -12.81
C ASP A 687 38.76 -6.65 -12.47
N GLU A 688 39.29 -5.59 -13.10
CA GLU A 688 38.87 -4.20 -12.85
C GLU A 688 37.40 -3.92 -13.17
N GLU A 689 36.81 -4.69 -14.09
CA GLU A 689 35.41 -4.55 -14.48
C GLU A 689 34.42 -5.11 -13.45
N LEU A 690 34.91 -5.91 -12.48
CA LEU A 690 34.08 -6.52 -11.45
C LEU A 690 34.24 -5.80 -10.10
N ILE A 691 33.13 -5.51 -9.46
CA ILE A 691 33.07 -4.89 -8.14
C ILE A 691 32.36 -5.88 -7.21
N ILE A 692 33.02 -6.34 -6.15
CA ILE A 692 32.37 -7.18 -5.14
C ILE A 692 31.45 -6.30 -4.28
N LEU A 693 30.27 -6.82 -3.93
CA LEU A 693 29.25 -6.10 -3.17
C LEU A 693 28.92 -6.77 -1.82
N SER A 694 29.68 -7.79 -1.42
CA SER A 694 29.42 -8.58 -0.21
C SER A 694 29.68 -7.83 1.11
N HIS A 695 30.19 -6.59 1.03
CA HIS A 695 30.32 -5.67 2.16
C HIS A 695 29.05 -4.85 2.42
N ILE A 696 28.11 -4.82 1.48
CA ILE A 696 26.87 -4.09 1.64
C ILE A 696 25.92 -4.94 2.47
N PRO A 697 25.49 -4.47 3.66
CA PRO A 697 24.57 -5.23 4.48
C PRO A 697 23.25 -5.38 3.73
N ASN A 698 22.73 -6.60 3.73
CA ASN A 698 21.33 -6.83 3.42
C ASN A 698 20.67 -7.53 4.60
N TYR A 699 19.54 -6.99 5.03
CA TYR A 699 18.79 -7.49 6.14
C TYR A 699 17.92 -8.69 5.74
N ARG A 700 17.51 -8.86 4.46
CA ARG A 700 16.63 -9.98 4.01
C ARG A 700 16.78 -10.44 2.55
N GLY A 701 16.63 -11.76 2.35
CA GLY A 701 16.42 -12.40 1.05
C GLY A 701 17.62 -12.35 0.10
N PHE A 702 17.56 -11.48 -0.90
CA PHE A 702 18.53 -11.40 -1.99
C PHE A 702 19.71 -10.51 -1.64
N SER A 703 20.84 -11.09 -1.21
CA SER A 703 22.05 -10.31 -0.92
C SER A 703 22.77 -9.88 -2.20
N PRO A 704 23.26 -8.62 -2.29
CA PRO A 704 24.08 -8.19 -3.42
C PRO A 704 25.40 -8.97 -3.43
N TYR A 705 25.82 -9.43 -4.60
CA TYR A 705 27.00 -10.29 -4.74
C TYR A 705 28.15 -9.60 -5.46
N PHE A 706 27.97 -9.25 -6.73
CA PHE A 706 28.92 -8.43 -7.49
C PHE A 706 28.21 -7.59 -8.54
N MET A 707 28.90 -6.57 -9.04
CA MET A 707 28.49 -5.72 -10.14
C MET A 707 29.53 -5.80 -11.26
N LEU A 708 29.06 -5.92 -12.50
CA LEU A 708 29.86 -5.81 -13.71
C LEU A 708 29.69 -4.41 -14.29
N ASN A 709 30.79 -3.66 -14.38
CA ASN A 709 30.84 -2.33 -14.98
C ASN A 709 32.07 -2.18 -15.89
N PRO A 710 31.95 -2.53 -17.19
CA PRO A 710 33.06 -2.43 -18.13
C PRO A 710 33.20 -1.04 -18.78
N LYS A 711 32.32 -0.07 -18.42
CA LYS A 711 32.29 1.28 -18.98
C LYS A 711 32.17 1.31 -20.52
N LYS A 712 31.31 0.44 -21.07
CA LYS A 712 31.08 0.27 -22.53
C LYS A 712 29.73 0.79 -23.03
N GLY A 713 28.98 1.52 -22.21
CA GLY A 713 27.63 1.97 -22.54
C GLY A 713 26.60 0.85 -22.29
N PRO A 714 25.37 0.98 -22.84
CA PRO A 714 24.27 0.05 -22.59
C PRO A 714 24.61 -1.38 -23.04
N SER A 715 24.05 -2.37 -22.33
CA SER A 715 24.19 -3.78 -22.72
C SER A 715 23.25 -4.10 -23.89
N GLU A 716 23.74 -4.84 -24.87
CA GLU A 716 22.95 -5.27 -26.03
C GLU A 716 22.19 -6.58 -25.76
N ALA A 717 22.77 -7.48 -24.94
CA ALA A 717 22.14 -8.72 -24.50
C ALA A 717 22.75 -9.22 -23.19
N CYS A 718 21.93 -9.90 -22.36
CA CYS A 718 22.36 -10.53 -21.12
C CYS A 718 21.74 -11.93 -21.00
N ALA A 719 22.51 -12.91 -20.53
CA ALA A 719 22.01 -14.25 -20.22
C ALA A 719 22.68 -14.84 -18.99
N VAL A 720 21.86 -15.32 -18.07
CA VAL A 720 22.27 -15.97 -16.82
C VAL A 720 22.00 -17.46 -16.93
N SER A 721 22.87 -18.29 -16.37
CA SER A 721 22.71 -19.75 -16.32
C SER A 721 22.53 -20.26 -14.90
N ASP A 722 21.80 -21.37 -14.75
CA ASP A 722 21.60 -22.05 -13.46
C ASP A 722 22.87 -22.80 -12.97
N ILE A 723 23.92 -22.82 -13.78
CA ILE A 723 25.21 -23.47 -13.48
C ILE A 723 26.31 -22.49 -13.08
N GLY A 724 25.98 -21.24 -12.76
CA GLY A 724 26.91 -20.29 -12.17
C GLY A 724 27.73 -19.47 -13.18
N PHE A 725 27.21 -19.23 -14.39
CA PHE A 725 27.79 -18.31 -15.37
C PHE A 725 26.80 -17.22 -15.79
N VAL A 726 27.31 -16.02 -16.04
CA VAL A 726 26.58 -14.93 -16.68
C VAL A 726 27.37 -14.44 -17.90
N ALA A 727 26.66 -14.17 -18.99
CA ALA A 727 27.23 -13.59 -20.20
C ALA A 727 26.54 -12.26 -20.49
N VAL A 728 27.34 -11.23 -20.78
CA VAL A 728 26.84 -9.88 -21.10
C VAL A 728 27.55 -9.37 -22.34
N ALA A 729 26.76 -9.00 -23.34
CA ALA A 729 27.24 -8.37 -24.56
C ALA A 729 27.03 -6.86 -24.50
N TYR A 730 28.06 -6.13 -24.90
CA TYR A 730 28.09 -4.70 -25.12
C TYR A 730 28.52 -4.44 -26.55
N HIS A 731 28.51 -3.18 -26.95
CA HIS A 731 28.98 -2.78 -28.27
C HIS A 731 30.40 -3.31 -28.56
N ASN A 732 30.51 -4.25 -29.50
CA ASN A 732 31.72 -4.95 -29.92
C ASN A 732 32.47 -5.75 -28.82
N VAL A 733 31.86 -6.00 -27.66
CA VAL A 733 32.52 -6.71 -26.54
C VAL A 733 31.58 -7.73 -25.91
N LEU A 734 32.06 -8.95 -25.67
CA LEU A 734 31.32 -9.99 -24.92
C LEU A 734 32.13 -10.42 -23.70
N TYR A 735 31.49 -10.37 -22.54
CA TYR A 735 32.01 -10.86 -21.27
C TYR A 735 31.33 -12.15 -20.88
N ILE A 736 32.11 -13.15 -20.45
CA ILE A 736 31.60 -14.35 -19.77
C ILE A 736 32.22 -14.37 -18.39
N VAL A 737 31.38 -14.37 -17.35
CA VAL A 737 31.79 -14.30 -15.94
C VAL A 737 31.40 -15.59 -15.23
N ASN A 738 32.35 -16.16 -14.49
CA ASN A 738 32.12 -17.28 -13.58
C ASN A 738 31.73 -16.77 -12.20
N MET A 739 30.54 -17.11 -11.72
CA MET A 739 29.93 -16.57 -10.49
C MET A 739 30.33 -17.32 -9.20
N ARG A 740 31.18 -18.36 -9.25
CA ARG A 740 31.59 -19.11 -8.04
C ARG A 740 32.69 -18.41 -7.23
N GLY A 741 33.56 -17.68 -7.91
CA GLY A 741 34.60 -16.82 -7.35
C GLY A 741 34.81 -15.70 -8.37
N PRO A 742 33.95 -14.66 -8.33
CA PRO A 742 33.60 -13.82 -9.47
C PRO A 742 34.84 -13.40 -10.26
N GLN A 743 34.96 -13.99 -11.45
CA GLN A 743 36.09 -13.79 -12.34
C GLN A 743 35.58 -13.76 -13.77
N VAL A 744 36.15 -12.88 -14.57
CA VAL A 744 35.91 -12.85 -16.01
C VAL A 744 36.62 -14.06 -16.65
N ALA A 745 35.85 -15.09 -16.97
CA ALA A 745 36.33 -16.31 -17.61
C ALA A 745 36.74 -16.08 -19.08
N PHE A 746 36.10 -15.11 -19.76
CA PHE A 746 36.41 -14.78 -21.15
C PHE A 746 36.05 -13.33 -21.50
N ARG A 747 36.93 -12.70 -22.30
CA ARG A 747 36.74 -11.36 -22.88
C ARG A 747 36.90 -11.46 -24.39
N TYR A 748 35.85 -11.21 -25.13
CA TYR A 748 35.91 -11.07 -26.59
C TYR A 748 35.77 -9.61 -26.98
N VAL A 749 36.66 -9.14 -27.87
CA VAL A 749 36.60 -7.79 -28.45
C VAL A 749 36.66 -7.95 -29.96
N ASP A 750 35.63 -7.47 -30.65
CA ASP A 750 35.55 -7.53 -32.11
C ASP A 750 36.70 -6.70 -32.73
N GLY A 751 37.44 -7.27 -33.68
CA GLY A 751 38.58 -6.60 -34.35
C GLY A 751 40.01 -7.03 -33.95
N LYS A 752 40.21 -8.03 -33.07
CA LYS A 752 41.52 -8.68 -32.85
C LYS A 752 41.44 -10.20 -33.01
N LEU A 753 41.60 -10.68 -34.25
CA LEU A 753 42.01 -12.06 -34.52
C LEU A 753 43.48 -12.07 -35.00
N THR A 754 44.31 -12.69 -34.16
CA THR A 754 45.49 -13.51 -34.46
C THR A 754 46.26 -13.29 -35.77
N ARG A 755 47.56 -13.02 -35.62
CA ARG A 755 48.60 -13.03 -36.67
C ARG A 755 48.38 -14.16 -37.70
N GLY A 756 47.90 -13.79 -38.88
CA GLY A 756 47.93 -14.60 -40.10
C GLY A 756 48.01 -13.68 -41.31
N LYS A 757 49.13 -13.73 -42.04
CA LYS A 757 49.38 -12.96 -43.27
C LYS A 757 48.30 -13.26 -44.32
N VAL A 758 47.76 -12.25 -45.01
CA VAL A 758 48.03 -11.91 -46.43
C VAL A 758 47.12 -10.75 -46.92
N ALA A 759 47.80 -9.72 -47.44
CA ALA A 759 47.50 -8.75 -48.51
C ALA A 759 46.08 -8.20 -48.78
N GLY A 760 45.95 -6.87 -48.62
CA GLY A 760 45.78 -5.94 -49.75
C GLY A 760 44.35 -5.67 -50.27
N GLY A 761 43.74 -4.57 -49.82
CA GLY A 761 42.56 -3.98 -50.46
C GLY A 761 41.96 -2.82 -49.66
N LEU A 762 42.30 -1.59 -50.03
CA LEU A 762 41.74 -0.34 -49.50
C LEU A 762 40.32 -0.09 -50.01
N ILE A 763 39.31 -0.25 -49.15
CA ILE A 763 38.07 0.56 -49.18
C ILE A 763 37.65 0.82 -47.72
N SER A 764 37.86 2.06 -47.28
CA SER A 764 37.34 2.62 -46.04
C SER A 764 35.82 2.86 -46.18
N GLY A 765 35.02 1.81 -46.02
CA GLY A 765 33.60 1.93 -45.70
C GLY A 765 33.42 1.82 -44.19
N ARG A 766 32.59 2.69 -43.58
CA ARG A 766 32.11 2.54 -42.20
C ARG A 766 31.76 1.06 -41.96
N ALA A 767 32.43 0.40 -41.03
CA ALA A 767 32.02 -0.93 -40.60
C ALA A 767 30.67 -0.77 -39.90
N ASP A 768 29.59 -1.17 -40.57
CA ASP A 768 28.32 -1.42 -39.89
C ASP A 768 28.59 -2.46 -38.80
N SER A 769 28.57 -2.02 -37.54
CA SER A 769 28.71 -2.92 -36.39
C SER A 769 27.54 -3.89 -36.39
N ASP A 770 27.82 -5.19 -36.24
CA ASP A 770 26.80 -6.24 -36.15
C ASP A 770 26.59 -6.66 -34.68
N PRO A 771 25.65 -6.02 -33.95
CA PRO A 771 25.49 -6.18 -32.51
C PRO A 771 24.95 -7.56 -32.12
N VAL A 772 25.24 -7.98 -30.89
CA VAL A 772 24.70 -9.22 -30.33
C VAL A 772 23.31 -8.97 -29.78
N THR A 773 22.30 -9.55 -30.42
CA THR A 773 20.88 -9.35 -30.09
C THR A 773 20.35 -10.31 -29.04
N SER A 774 20.95 -11.50 -28.90
CA SER A 774 20.48 -12.53 -27.96
C SER A 774 21.62 -13.48 -27.57
N LEU A 775 21.54 -13.99 -26.34
CA LEU A 775 22.50 -14.92 -25.74
C LEU A 775 21.73 -16.12 -25.17
N LEU A 776 22.25 -17.33 -25.38
CA LEU A 776 21.61 -18.57 -24.92
C LEU A 776 22.63 -19.55 -24.34
N TRP A 777 22.38 -19.97 -23.09
CA TRP A 777 23.15 -21.01 -22.41
C TRP A 777 22.54 -22.40 -22.62
N THR A 778 23.36 -23.38 -23.00
CA THR A 778 22.93 -24.76 -23.24
C THR A 778 24.03 -25.76 -22.89
N ILE A 779 23.65 -27.01 -22.57
CA ILE A 779 24.57 -28.14 -22.46
C ILE A 779 24.22 -29.11 -23.58
N SER A 780 24.99 -29.09 -24.67
CA SER A 780 24.65 -29.80 -25.90
C SER A 780 25.89 -30.22 -26.69
N GLU A 781 25.66 -31.05 -27.72
CA GLU A 781 26.66 -31.42 -28.71
C GLU A 781 26.66 -30.46 -29.91
N VAL A 782 27.77 -30.45 -30.65
CA VAL A 782 27.98 -29.71 -31.91
C VAL A 782 28.43 -30.71 -32.96
N VAL A 783 28.18 -30.46 -34.26
CA VAL A 783 28.44 -31.44 -35.33
C VAL A 783 29.88 -31.98 -35.33
N LYS A 784 30.86 -31.13 -34.99
CA LYS A 784 32.29 -31.49 -34.92
C LYS A 784 32.76 -31.99 -33.55
N ASP A 785 31.90 -31.89 -32.54
CA ASP A 785 32.19 -32.21 -31.14
C ASP A 785 30.95 -32.86 -30.51
N PRO A 786 30.84 -34.21 -30.56
CA PRO A 786 29.68 -34.96 -30.10
C PRO A 786 29.64 -35.12 -28.57
N GLU A 787 30.48 -34.41 -27.83
CA GLU A 787 30.42 -34.36 -26.37
C GLU A 787 29.44 -33.29 -25.91
N GLN A 788 28.68 -33.62 -24.85
CA GLN A 788 27.84 -32.65 -24.18
C GLN A 788 28.73 -31.73 -23.34
N ARG A 789 28.88 -30.49 -23.79
CA ARG A 789 29.67 -29.46 -23.13
C ARG A 789 28.80 -28.25 -22.84
N VAL A 790 29.23 -27.45 -21.86
CA VAL A 790 28.61 -26.15 -21.58
C VAL A 790 28.90 -25.22 -22.74
N ARG A 791 27.87 -24.67 -23.38
CA ARG A 791 28.00 -23.80 -24.54
C ARG A 791 27.18 -22.53 -24.38
N LEU A 792 27.75 -21.43 -24.84
CA LEU A 792 27.08 -20.14 -25.01
C LEU A 792 26.90 -19.88 -26.50
N VAL A 793 25.67 -19.61 -26.92
CA VAL A 793 25.34 -19.21 -28.29
C VAL A 793 25.05 -17.72 -28.31
N ALA A 794 25.88 -16.94 -29.01
CA ALA A 794 25.70 -15.50 -29.20
C ALA A 794 25.17 -15.21 -30.61
N MET A 795 23.99 -14.59 -30.69
CA MET A 795 23.24 -14.38 -31.94
C MET A 795 23.28 -12.91 -32.33
N ARG A 796 23.72 -12.62 -33.55
CA ARG A 796 23.93 -11.27 -34.05
C ARG A 796 22.77 -10.77 -34.91
N ALA A 797 22.67 -9.45 -35.06
CA ALA A 797 21.60 -8.81 -35.83
C ALA A 797 21.58 -9.24 -37.31
N SER A 798 22.74 -9.54 -37.90
CA SER A 798 22.89 -10.06 -39.27
C SER A 798 22.27 -11.45 -39.49
N GLY A 799 22.05 -12.20 -38.41
CA GLY A 799 21.67 -13.61 -38.44
C GLY A 799 22.85 -14.59 -38.42
N GLN A 800 24.09 -14.09 -38.30
CA GLN A 800 25.23 -14.91 -37.90
C GLN A 800 25.15 -15.22 -36.40
N TYR A 801 25.62 -16.40 -35.99
CA TYR A 801 25.73 -16.74 -34.57
C TYR A 801 27.04 -17.47 -34.25
N GLN A 802 27.54 -17.23 -33.05
CA GLN A 802 28.84 -17.67 -32.57
C GLN A 802 28.63 -18.60 -31.36
N ILE A 803 29.28 -19.76 -31.38
CA ILE A 803 29.20 -20.75 -30.30
C ILE A 803 30.53 -20.78 -29.55
N TYR A 804 30.46 -20.52 -28.25
CA TYR A 804 31.58 -20.60 -27.31
C TYR A 804 31.40 -21.85 -26.45
N THR A 805 32.45 -22.64 -26.28
CA THR A 805 32.45 -23.88 -25.50
C THR A 805 33.25 -23.68 -24.23
N LEU A 806 32.66 -23.94 -23.07
CA LEU A 806 33.34 -23.89 -21.78
C LEU A 806 33.76 -25.30 -21.36
N THR A 807 35.05 -25.47 -21.09
CA THR A 807 35.66 -26.72 -20.63
C THR A 807 36.27 -26.51 -19.25
N GLN A 808 36.18 -27.53 -18.40
CA GLN A 808 36.82 -27.50 -17.08
C GLN A 808 38.25 -28.04 -17.22
N THR A 809 39.25 -27.24 -16.84
CA THR A 809 40.68 -27.60 -17.01
C THR A 809 41.20 -28.53 -15.94
N ASP A 810 40.71 -28.42 -14.70
CA ASP A 810 41.10 -29.28 -13.57
C ASP A 810 39.92 -29.40 -12.57
N SER A 811 39.61 -30.63 -12.16
CA SER A 811 38.55 -30.94 -11.20
C SER A 811 38.81 -30.37 -9.80
N SER A 812 40.08 -30.14 -9.44
CA SER A 812 40.49 -29.67 -8.11
C SER A 812 40.43 -28.15 -7.95
N THR A 813 40.69 -27.39 -9.01
CA THR A 813 40.73 -25.91 -8.99
C THR A 813 39.45 -25.24 -9.46
N GLN A 814 38.47 -26.01 -9.99
CA GLN A 814 37.23 -25.49 -10.61
C GLN A 814 37.49 -24.37 -11.64
N SER A 815 38.65 -24.37 -12.29
CA SER A 815 39.00 -23.41 -13.33
C SER A 815 38.31 -23.80 -14.65
N TRP A 816 37.73 -22.79 -15.31
CA TRP A 816 37.03 -22.95 -16.58
C TRP A 816 37.74 -22.17 -17.67
N VAL A 817 37.90 -22.79 -18.83
CA VAL A 817 38.46 -22.16 -20.03
C VAL A 817 37.36 -22.09 -21.09
N CYS A 818 37.33 -20.98 -21.82
CA CYS A 818 36.41 -20.77 -22.94
C CYS A 818 37.16 -20.96 -24.26
N GLU A 819 36.70 -21.92 -25.08
CA GLU A 819 37.18 -22.21 -26.42
C GLU A 819 36.16 -21.73 -27.47
N GLY A 820 36.64 -21.13 -28.56
CA GLY A 820 35.77 -20.62 -29.65
C GLY A 820 36.21 -19.24 -30.18
N PRO A 821 35.39 -18.60 -31.04
CA PRO A 821 34.05 -19.00 -31.44
C PRO A 821 34.03 -19.99 -32.62
N ILE A 822 33.07 -20.93 -32.60
CA ILE A 822 32.62 -21.62 -33.80
C ILE A 822 31.54 -20.74 -34.44
N THR A 823 31.84 -20.15 -35.58
CA THR A 823 30.88 -19.33 -36.32
C THR A 823 29.99 -20.20 -37.19
N ALA A 824 28.68 -19.93 -37.14
CA ALA A 824 27.69 -20.56 -38.00
C ALA A 824 26.81 -19.48 -38.65
N ASP A 825 26.48 -19.71 -39.93
CA ASP A 825 25.71 -18.79 -40.76
C ASP A 825 24.31 -19.35 -41.03
N GLY A 826 23.41 -18.46 -41.48
CA GLY A 826 22.07 -18.85 -41.88
C GLY A 826 21.04 -18.84 -40.75
N GLY A 827 21.32 -18.19 -39.62
CA GLY A 827 20.33 -17.86 -38.59
C GLY A 827 19.34 -16.77 -39.03
N VAL A 828 18.51 -16.29 -38.10
CA VAL A 828 17.48 -15.28 -38.39
C VAL A 828 18.02 -13.88 -38.10
N SER A 829 17.70 -12.89 -38.93
CA SER A 829 18.03 -11.49 -38.67
C SER A 829 17.28 -10.95 -37.45
N GLN A 830 17.98 -10.22 -36.58
CA GLN A 830 17.45 -9.65 -35.33
C GLN A 830 16.62 -10.65 -34.54
N VAL A 831 17.31 -11.60 -33.89
CA VAL A 831 16.66 -12.54 -32.97
C VAL A 831 16.02 -11.76 -31.83
N LEU A 832 14.78 -12.10 -31.49
CA LEU A 832 14.08 -11.44 -30.40
C LEU A 832 14.76 -11.75 -29.05
N PRO A 833 14.70 -10.85 -28.07
CA PRO A 833 15.07 -11.20 -26.69
C PRO A 833 14.30 -12.45 -26.25
N ARG A 834 15.01 -13.45 -25.70
CA ARG A 834 14.45 -14.78 -25.34
C ARG A 834 13.84 -15.57 -26.52
N GLY A 835 14.09 -15.17 -27.77
CA GLY A 835 13.58 -15.82 -28.98
C GLY A 835 14.40 -17.01 -29.48
N ALA A 836 15.23 -17.60 -28.64
CA ALA A 836 16.04 -18.74 -29.01
C ALA A 836 15.99 -19.85 -27.97
N PHE A 837 15.88 -21.08 -28.45
CA PHE A 837 15.65 -22.27 -27.63
C PHE A 837 16.49 -23.43 -28.17
N VAL A 838 16.94 -24.30 -27.28
CA VAL A 838 17.48 -25.61 -27.68
C VAL A 838 16.55 -26.66 -27.10
N ILE A 839 16.05 -27.56 -27.92
CA ILE A 839 15.12 -28.63 -27.51
C ILE A 839 15.67 -30.01 -27.88
N ASP A 840 15.24 -31.04 -27.16
CA ASP A 840 15.56 -32.42 -27.50
C ASP A 840 14.73 -32.88 -28.71
N SER A 841 15.36 -33.56 -29.68
CA SER A 841 14.68 -33.99 -30.91
C SER A 841 13.63 -35.08 -30.71
N LYS A 842 13.62 -35.79 -29.58
CA LYS A 842 12.64 -36.85 -29.29
C LYS A 842 11.60 -36.42 -28.27
N SER A 843 12.03 -35.81 -27.16
CA SER A 843 11.09 -35.41 -26.11
C SER A 843 10.55 -34.00 -26.28
N GLY A 844 11.22 -33.14 -27.06
CA GLY A 844 10.88 -31.71 -27.15
C GLY A 844 11.25 -30.89 -25.90
N ALA A 845 11.73 -31.54 -24.84
CA ALA A 845 12.13 -30.88 -23.61
C ALA A 845 13.32 -29.93 -23.84
N GLY A 846 13.33 -28.80 -23.13
CA GLY A 846 14.42 -27.82 -23.19
C GLY A 846 15.78 -28.40 -22.81
N VAL A 847 16.81 -28.02 -23.57
CA VAL A 847 18.22 -28.36 -23.38
C VAL A 847 18.96 -27.13 -22.86
N THR A 848 18.58 -26.69 -21.67
CA THR A 848 19.15 -25.53 -20.99
C THR A 848 20.38 -25.91 -20.16
N ALA A 849 21.19 -24.92 -19.78
CA ALA A 849 22.35 -25.14 -18.91
C ALA A 849 21.95 -25.16 -17.44
N ASN A 850 21.56 -26.34 -16.95
CA ASN A 850 21.08 -26.56 -15.58
C ASN A 850 21.90 -27.61 -14.82
N ARG A 851 21.69 -27.72 -13.49
CA ARG A 851 22.53 -28.59 -12.64
C ARG A 851 22.38 -30.07 -12.98
N SER A 852 21.15 -30.51 -13.25
CA SER A 852 20.85 -31.91 -13.57
C SER A 852 21.55 -32.36 -14.85
N ARG A 853 21.55 -31.54 -15.91
CA ARG A 853 22.27 -31.85 -17.16
C ARG A 853 23.79 -31.74 -17.00
N LEU A 854 24.30 -30.80 -16.21
CA LEU A 854 25.74 -30.72 -15.95
C LEU A 854 26.27 -31.98 -15.24
N ALA A 855 25.52 -32.52 -14.28
CA ALA A 855 25.85 -33.78 -13.61
C ALA A 855 25.69 -35.00 -14.55
N GLY A 856 24.70 -34.95 -15.45
CA GLY A 856 24.39 -36.03 -16.40
C GLY A 856 25.24 -36.05 -17.67
N ALA A 857 26.07 -35.02 -17.93
CA ALA A 857 26.81 -34.83 -19.18
C ALA A 857 27.78 -35.99 -19.56
N GLY A 858 28.02 -36.95 -18.65
CA GLY A 858 28.81 -38.16 -18.90
C GLY A 858 28.03 -39.48 -19.04
N TYR A 859 26.75 -39.54 -18.65
CA TYR A 859 25.98 -40.79 -18.54
C TYR A 859 24.55 -40.62 -19.10
N GLY A 860 24.38 -40.72 -20.42
CA GLY A 860 23.05 -40.59 -21.03
C GLY A 860 22.96 -41.04 -22.50
N GLN A 861 21.78 -41.49 -22.90
CA GLN A 861 21.45 -41.87 -24.27
C GLN A 861 21.42 -40.61 -25.16
N LYS A 862 22.18 -40.61 -26.25
CA LYS A 862 22.47 -39.44 -27.09
C LYS A 862 21.35 -39.18 -28.10
N THR A 863 20.52 -38.17 -27.85
CA THR A 863 19.57 -37.62 -28.81
C THR A 863 20.07 -36.25 -29.30
N PRO A 864 20.10 -36.01 -30.62
CA PRO A 864 20.63 -34.76 -31.14
C PRO A 864 19.70 -33.59 -30.79
N PRO A 865 20.20 -32.46 -30.29
CA PRO A 865 19.38 -31.29 -30.00
C PRO A 865 18.91 -30.59 -31.28
N VAL A 866 17.87 -29.76 -31.17
CA VAL A 866 17.39 -28.86 -32.21
C VAL A 866 17.48 -27.43 -31.71
N LEU A 867 18.17 -26.56 -32.45
CA LEU A 867 18.22 -25.12 -32.19
C LEU A 867 17.07 -24.43 -32.90
N VAL A 868 16.22 -23.73 -32.16
CA VAL A 868 15.13 -22.90 -32.66
C VAL A 868 15.51 -21.44 -32.47
N MET A 869 15.49 -20.65 -33.55
CA MET A 869 15.76 -19.21 -33.54
C MET A 869 14.60 -18.45 -34.17
N VAL A 870 14.12 -17.43 -33.45
CA VAL A 870 13.00 -16.59 -33.85
C VAL A 870 13.43 -15.14 -33.84
N GLY A 871 13.28 -14.47 -34.98
CA GLY A 871 13.62 -13.06 -35.13
C GLY A 871 12.47 -12.26 -35.74
N THR A 872 12.74 -10.98 -36.01
CA THR A 872 11.72 -10.03 -36.49
C THR A 872 11.19 -10.32 -37.90
N LYS A 873 11.87 -11.18 -38.68
CA LYS A 873 11.49 -11.53 -40.06
C LYS A 873 11.12 -13.01 -40.29
N GLY A 874 11.34 -13.89 -39.33
CA GLY A 874 11.02 -15.31 -39.47
C GLY A 874 11.45 -16.17 -38.29
N ALA A 875 11.27 -17.48 -38.41
CA ALA A 875 11.81 -18.48 -37.50
C ALA A 875 12.52 -19.60 -38.28
N ARG A 876 13.55 -20.20 -37.67
CA ARG A 876 14.35 -21.28 -38.25
C ARG A 876 14.67 -22.34 -37.20
N CYS A 877 14.64 -23.61 -37.60
CA CYS A 877 15.06 -24.75 -36.80
C CYS A 877 16.29 -25.42 -37.44
N PHE A 878 17.28 -25.77 -36.63
CA PHE A 878 18.53 -26.42 -37.07
C PHE A 878 18.76 -27.72 -36.31
N ALA A 879 19.33 -28.70 -37.00
CA ALA A 879 19.87 -29.90 -36.41
C ALA A 879 21.14 -29.55 -35.62
N ASN A 880 21.24 -29.98 -34.36
CA ASN A 880 22.28 -29.55 -33.43
C ASN A 880 22.35 -28.01 -33.32
N LEU A 881 23.44 -27.48 -32.75
CA LEU A 881 23.64 -26.03 -32.72
C LEU A 881 24.12 -25.45 -34.06
N ASN A 882 24.84 -26.22 -34.87
CA ASN A 882 25.46 -25.73 -36.12
C ASN A 882 25.31 -26.70 -37.32
N GLY A 883 24.31 -27.57 -37.28
CA GLY A 883 24.02 -28.50 -38.37
C GLY A 883 23.09 -27.93 -39.43
N GLU A 884 22.49 -28.83 -40.21
CA GLU A 884 21.62 -28.45 -41.33
C GLU A 884 20.28 -27.90 -40.85
N ARG A 885 19.66 -27.03 -41.66
CA ARG A 885 18.35 -26.44 -41.35
C ARG A 885 17.24 -27.47 -41.56
N ILE A 886 16.41 -27.65 -40.54
CA ILE A 886 15.26 -28.56 -40.52
C ILE A 886 13.99 -27.85 -41.00
N GLY A 887 13.69 -26.69 -40.44
CA GLY A 887 12.45 -25.95 -40.67
C GLY A 887 12.70 -24.45 -40.91
N LYS A 888 11.80 -23.81 -41.66
CA LYS A 888 11.85 -22.36 -41.93
C LYS A 888 10.44 -21.79 -42.10
N VAL A 889 10.18 -20.67 -41.47
CA VAL A 889 9.03 -19.80 -41.76
C VAL A 889 9.49 -18.34 -41.83
N ASP A 890 8.92 -17.58 -42.76
CA ASP A 890 9.15 -16.13 -42.89
C ASP A 890 7.84 -15.38 -42.57
N TRP A 891 7.94 -14.26 -41.87
CA TRP A 891 6.77 -13.47 -41.47
C TRP A 891 6.26 -12.63 -42.65
N GLY A 892 4.99 -12.81 -43.01
CA GLY A 892 4.33 -11.96 -44.00
C GLY A 892 3.98 -10.59 -43.43
N SER A 893 3.85 -9.56 -44.29
CA SER A 893 3.46 -8.20 -43.88
C SER A 893 2.10 -8.10 -43.16
N LYS A 894 1.25 -9.12 -43.31
CA LYS A 894 -0.06 -9.21 -42.66
C LYS A 894 0.00 -9.67 -41.19
N VAL A 895 1.13 -10.22 -40.75
CA VAL A 895 1.32 -10.75 -39.38
C VAL A 895 1.46 -9.62 -38.36
N GLY A 896 2.02 -8.47 -38.78
CA GLY A 896 2.35 -7.38 -37.86
C GLY A 896 3.74 -7.56 -37.24
N THR A 897 4.02 -6.80 -36.20
CA THR A 897 5.30 -6.87 -35.46
C THR A 897 5.20 -7.98 -34.43
N ILE A 898 6.24 -8.82 -34.36
CA ILE A 898 6.31 -9.87 -33.34
C ILE A 898 6.66 -9.24 -32.00
N GLN A 899 5.86 -9.52 -30.97
CA GLN A 899 6.04 -8.98 -29.62
C GLN A 899 6.64 -10.01 -28.66
N GLY A 900 6.26 -11.27 -28.78
CA GLY A 900 6.67 -12.33 -27.86
C GLY A 900 6.74 -13.68 -28.55
N VAL A 901 7.53 -14.57 -27.97
CA VAL A 901 7.75 -15.92 -28.47
C VAL A 901 8.04 -16.86 -27.32
N GLN A 902 7.45 -18.06 -27.36
CA GLN A 902 7.68 -19.08 -26.36
C GLN A 902 7.40 -20.47 -26.96
N ILE A 903 8.17 -21.46 -26.54
CA ILE A 903 7.82 -22.87 -26.76
C ILE A 903 6.84 -23.27 -25.66
N VAL A 904 5.63 -23.68 -26.06
CA VAL A 904 4.57 -24.08 -25.15
C VAL A 904 4.47 -25.60 -25.12
N GLU A 905 4.46 -26.16 -23.92
CA GLU A 905 4.31 -27.58 -23.62
C GLU A 905 2.92 -27.84 -23.04
N LYS A 906 2.23 -28.84 -23.60
CA LYS A 906 0.99 -29.37 -23.01
C LYS A 906 0.84 -30.84 -23.40
N LEU A 907 0.50 -31.69 -22.41
CA LEU A 907 0.37 -33.15 -22.57
C LEU A 907 1.62 -33.85 -23.13
N GLY A 908 2.81 -33.25 -22.99
CA GLY A 908 4.07 -33.77 -23.54
C GLY A 908 4.32 -33.42 -25.01
N SER A 909 3.39 -32.74 -25.67
CA SER A 909 3.57 -32.14 -26.98
C SER A 909 4.09 -30.70 -26.87
N HIS A 910 4.89 -30.27 -27.84
CA HIS A 910 5.56 -28.97 -27.89
C HIS A 910 5.28 -28.23 -29.20
N VAL A 911 4.95 -26.95 -29.08
CA VAL A 911 4.70 -26.05 -30.23
C VAL A 911 5.38 -24.71 -30.04
N LEU A 912 5.68 -24.04 -31.15
CA LEU A 912 6.18 -22.67 -31.13
C LEU A 912 4.99 -21.70 -31.20
N VAL A 913 4.83 -20.87 -30.18
CA VAL A 913 3.82 -19.81 -30.15
C VAL A 913 4.49 -18.45 -30.34
N VAL A 914 3.95 -17.66 -31.26
CA VAL A 914 4.45 -16.33 -31.63
C VAL A 914 3.32 -15.32 -31.47
N THR A 915 3.49 -14.32 -30.62
CA THR A 915 2.51 -13.25 -30.39
C THR A 915 2.85 -11.98 -31.15
N THR A 916 1.82 -11.25 -31.55
CA THR A 916 1.93 -10.08 -32.43
C THR A 916 1.30 -8.83 -31.80
N ASP A 917 1.71 -7.67 -32.30
CA ASP A 917 1.13 -6.36 -31.97
C ASP A 917 -0.36 -6.21 -32.32
N ARG A 918 -0.92 -7.15 -33.08
CA ARG A 918 -2.34 -7.23 -33.44
C ARG A 918 -3.16 -8.09 -32.48
N HIS A 919 -2.59 -8.49 -31.34
CA HIS A 919 -3.21 -9.40 -30.36
C HIS A 919 -3.57 -10.76 -30.96
N ASP A 920 -2.74 -11.24 -31.88
CA ASP A 920 -2.86 -12.57 -32.45
C ASP A 920 -1.70 -13.45 -31.96
N ALA A 921 -2.00 -14.68 -31.56
CA ALA A 921 -1.01 -15.74 -31.30
C ALA A 921 -1.02 -16.76 -32.45
N LEU A 922 0.11 -16.88 -33.13
CA LEU A 922 0.34 -17.82 -34.23
C LEU A 922 1.04 -19.06 -33.68
N VAL A 923 0.51 -20.24 -33.99
CA VAL A 923 1.03 -21.53 -33.51
C VAL A 923 1.65 -22.29 -34.67
N TYR A 924 2.89 -22.76 -34.48
CA TYR A 924 3.67 -23.52 -35.46
C TYR A 924 4.14 -24.86 -34.88
N SER A 925 4.20 -25.88 -35.74
CA SER A 925 4.72 -27.20 -35.37
C SER A 925 6.22 -27.17 -35.14
N LEU A 926 6.71 -28.08 -34.29
CA LEU A 926 8.14 -28.27 -34.08
C LEU A 926 8.53 -29.71 -34.46
N PRO A 927 9.68 -29.91 -35.12
CA PRO A 927 10.67 -28.92 -35.57
C PRO A 927 10.44 -28.38 -37.00
N GLN A 928 9.38 -28.79 -37.72
CA GLN A 928 9.19 -28.44 -39.15
C GLN A 928 8.74 -26.98 -39.38
N LEU A 929 8.18 -26.30 -38.37
CA LEU A 929 7.64 -24.94 -38.46
C LEU A 929 6.44 -24.82 -39.43
N GLU A 930 5.58 -25.84 -39.49
CA GLU A 930 4.33 -25.78 -40.24
C GLU A 930 3.33 -24.89 -39.50
N TYR A 931 2.66 -23.99 -40.22
CA TYR A 931 1.58 -23.19 -39.63
C TYR A 931 0.41 -24.09 -39.24
N MET A 932 0.02 -24.05 -37.97
CA MET A 932 -1.09 -24.85 -37.43
C MET A 932 -2.36 -24.02 -37.37
N LEU A 933 -2.34 -22.96 -36.55
CA LEU A 933 -3.53 -22.15 -36.29
C LEU A 933 -3.17 -20.74 -35.80
N LYS A 934 -4.20 -19.91 -35.71
CA LYS A 934 -4.17 -18.53 -35.21
C LYS A 934 -5.22 -18.35 -34.14
N LEU A 935 -4.81 -17.88 -32.97
CA LEU A 935 -5.67 -17.56 -31.84
C LEU A 935 -5.77 -16.05 -31.70
N LYS A 936 -6.98 -15.55 -31.45
CA LYS A 936 -7.17 -14.17 -31.03
C LYS A 936 -6.97 -14.08 -29.52
N LEU A 937 -6.01 -13.27 -29.10
CA LEU A 937 -5.82 -12.94 -27.69
C LEU A 937 -6.85 -11.87 -27.28
N PRO A 938 -7.18 -11.76 -25.99
CA PRO A 938 -8.00 -10.66 -25.48
C PRO A 938 -7.42 -9.31 -25.93
N PRO A 939 -8.26 -8.34 -26.36
CA PRO A 939 -7.80 -7.03 -26.80
C PRO A 939 -7.31 -6.23 -25.59
N VAL A 940 -6.03 -6.34 -25.28
CA VAL A 940 -5.36 -5.59 -24.21
C VAL A 940 -4.41 -4.63 -24.89
N SER A 941 -4.47 -3.33 -24.59
CA SER A 941 -3.54 -2.33 -25.12
C SER A 941 -2.14 -2.56 -24.54
N SER A 942 -1.45 -3.61 -24.99
CA SER A 942 -0.24 -4.09 -24.33
C SER A 942 1.03 -3.52 -24.93
N SER A 943 1.91 -2.93 -24.11
CA SER A 943 3.27 -2.56 -24.51
C SER A 943 4.18 -3.78 -24.64
N SER A 944 4.00 -4.78 -23.77
CA SER A 944 4.77 -6.01 -23.68
C SER A 944 3.87 -7.17 -23.24
N LEU A 945 4.17 -8.37 -23.75
CA LEU A 945 3.47 -9.61 -23.39
C LEU A 945 4.50 -10.68 -23.06
N THR A 946 4.41 -11.23 -21.85
CA THR A 946 5.29 -12.31 -21.40
C THR A 946 4.51 -13.61 -21.35
N LEU A 947 5.05 -14.67 -21.95
CA LEU A 947 4.47 -16.02 -21.99
C LEU A 947 5.35 -16.99 -21.22
N ASP A 948 4.74 -17.90 -20.48
CA ASP A 948 5.42 -19.04 -19.87
C ASP A 948 5.34 -20.29 -20.75
N GLU A 949 6.12 -21.32 -20.39
CA GLU A 949 6.17 -22.60 -21.10
C GLU A 949 4.85 -23.40 -21.07
N THR A 950 3.88 -23.01 -20.26
CA THR A 950 2.58 -23.68 -20.17
C THR A 950 1.48 -23.00 -20.99
N GLY A 951 1.80 -21.84 -21.59
CA GLY A 951 0.86 -21.02 -22.35
C GLY A 951 0.09 -20.00 -21.50
N ASP A 952 0.48 -19.78 -20.24
CA ASP A 952 -0.04 -18.67 -19.45
C ASP A 952 0.77 -17.40 -19.74
N PHE A 953 0.12 -16.24 -19.69
CA PHE A 953 0.75 -14.98 -20.06
C PHE A 953 0.30 -13.82 -19.18
N VAL A 954 1.15 -12.79 -19.13
CA VAL A 954 0.78 -11.47 -18.60
C VAL A 954 0.97 -10.43 -19.69
N ALA A 955 -0.08 -9.63 -19.92
CA ALA A 955 -0.08 -8.49 -20.82
C ALA A 955 -0.19 -7.19 -20.02
N TRP A 956 0.71 -6.25 -20.29
CA TRP A 956 0.86 -5.01 -19.52
C TRP A 956 0.29 -3.81 -20.26
N THR A 957 -0.63 -3.08 -19.62
CA THR A 957 -1.24 -1.87 -20.18
C THR A 957 -0.51 -0.64 -19.64
N PRO A 958 0.17 0.14 -20.49
CA PRO A 958 0.85 1.36 -20.06
C PRO A 958 -0.13 2.53 -19.97
N HIS A 959 0.01 3.30 -18.91
CA HIS A 959 -0.57 4.62 -18.78
C HIS A 959 0.26 5.66 -19.54
N SER A 960 -0.34 6.82 -19.84
CA SER A 960 0.32 7.94 -20.55
C SER A 960 1.57 8.49 -19.84
N SER A 961 1.71 8.25 -18.53
CA SER A 961 2.87 8.59 -17.71
C SER A 961 4.10 7.69 -17.94
N GLY A 962 3.94 6.58 -18.67
CA GLY A 962 4.96 5.54 -18.86
C GLY A 962 5.02 4.51 -17.74
N THR A 963 4.07 4.50 -16.80
CA THR A 963 3.88 3.45 -15.79
C THR A 963 2.73 2.53 -16.18
N ILE A 964 2.67 1.33 -15.62
CA ILE A 964 1.57 0.38 -15.87
C ILE A 964 0.38 0.68 -14.95
N ASP A 965 -0.83 0.75 -15.51
CA ASP A 965 -2.09 0.91 -14.76
C ASP A 965 -2.92 -0.38 -14.71
N GLN A 966 -2.69 -1.34 -15.62
CA GLN A 966 -3.41 -2.60 -15.64
C GLN A 966 -2.53 -3.76 -16.13
N ALA A 967 -2.63 -4.91 -15.46
CA ALA A 967 -2.01 -6.16 -15.87
C ALA A 967 -3.09 -7.24 -16.10
N THR A 968 -3.10 -7.83 -17.30
CA THR A 968 -4.04 -8.90 -17.63
C THR A 968 -3.32 -10.23 -17.60
N TYR A 969 -3.68 -11.07 -16.63
CA TYR A 969 -3.23 -12.45 -16.54
C TYR A 969 -4.17 -13.35 -17.35
N GLY A 970 -3.63 -14.02 -18.36
CA GLY A 970 -4.38 -14.83 -19.31
C GLY A 970 -3.72 -16.18 -19.57
N THR A 971 -4.37 -16.99 -20.39
CA THR A 971 -3.88 -18.30 -20.81
C THR A 971 -4.32 -18.64 -22.22
N LEU A 972 -3.55 -19.47 -22.91
CA LEU A 972 -3.93 -20.10 -24.18
C LEU A 972 -4.87 -21.30 -23.97
N PHE A 973 -5.01 -21.78 -22.73
CA PHE A 973 -5.76 -22.98 -22.35
C PHE A 973 -6.73 -22.72 -21.19
N ASP A 974 -7.74 -21.88 -21.41
CA ASP A 974 -8.77 -21.51 -20.44
C ASP A 974 -9.81 -22.63 -20.23
N ILE A 975 -9.36 -23.75 -19.67
CA ILE A 975 -10.16 -24.94 -19.40
C ILE A 975 -10.00 -25.27 -17.91
N ARG A 976 -11.12 -25.26 -17.16
CA ARG A 976 -11.16 -25.53 -15.70
C ARG A 976 -10.17 -24.67 -14.90
N ARG A 977 -9.98 -23.41 -15.30
CA ARG A 977 -9.18 -22.42 -14.59
C ARG A 977 -10.09 -21.65 -13.61
N VAL A 978 -9.63 -21.45 -12.38
CA VAL A 978 -10.40 -20.74 -11.34
C VAL A 978 -9.61 -19.52 -10.91
N TYR A 979 -9.92 -18.37 -11.53
CA TYR A 979 -9.31 -17.07 -11.25
C TYR A 979 -10.38 -15.97 -11.08
N GLU A 980 -11.64 -16.37 -10.99
CA GLU A 980 -12.78 -15.49 -10.76
C GLU A 980 -12.63 -14.79 -9.38
N PRO A 981 -13.08 -13.52 -9.24
CA PRO A 981 -13.04 -12.82 -7.96
C PRO A 981 -13.82 -13.58 -6.86
N PRO A 982 -13.31 -13.64 -5.62
CA PRO A 982 -13.97 -14.36 -4.55
C PRO A 982 -15.29 -13.70 -4.12
N ASP A 983 -16.16 -14.49 -3.50
CA ASP A 983 -17.32 -13.99 -2.78
C ASP A 983 -16.89 -13.47 -1.41
N ILE A 984 -17.35 -12.28 -1.05
CA ILE A 984 -16.94 -11.58 0.17
C ILE A 984 -18.12 -11.47 1.13
N ASP A 985 -17.89 -11.76 2.41
CA ASP A 985 -18.81 -11.43 3.49
C ASP A 985 -18.19 -10.34 4.35
N PHE A 986 -18.72 -9.13 4.27
CA PHE A 986 -18.31 -8.04 5.16
C PHE A 986 -19.01 -8.14 6.52
N LEU A 987 -20.15 -8.84 6.63
CA LEU A 987 -20.88 -8.98 7.91
C LEU A 987 -20.11 -9.79 8.94
N SER A 988 -19.21 -10.67 8.52
CA SER A 988 -18.37 -11.48 9.42
C SER A 988 -17.56 -10.64 10.40
N THR A 989 -17.27 -9.37 10.05
CA THR A 989 -16.54 -8.42 10.88
C THR A 989 -17.35 -7.16 11.17
N LYS A 990 -18.69 -7.23 11.12
CA LYS A 990 -19.54 -6.04 11.33
C LYS A 990 -19.12 -5.28 12.60
N PRO A 991 -18.89 -3.96 12.52
CA PRO A 991 -18.33 -3.20 13.62
C PRO A 991 -19.32 -3.11 14.77
N VAL A 992 -18.82 -3.31 15.99
CA VAL A 992 -19.55 -2.99 17.23
C VAL A 992 -19.00 -1.64 17.70
N VAL A 993 -19.76 -0.58 17.47
CA VAL A 993 -19.34 0.79 17.79
C VAL A 993 -19.14 0.94 19.30
N PRO A 994 -17.94 1.35 19.78
CA PRO A 994 -17.72 1.64 21.19
C PRO A 994 -18.62 2.77 21.69
N VAL A 995 -18.90 2.80 22.99
CA VAL A 995 -19.72 3.86 23.62
C VAL A 995 -19.14 5.23 23.31
N ALA A 996 -20.02 6.19 23.01
CA ALA A 996 -19.62 7.58 22.73
C ALA A 996 -18.85 8.18 23.93
N PRO A 997 -17.70 8.84 23.69
CA PRO A 997 -16.99 9.57 24.72
C PRO A 997 -17.88 10.59 25.42
N GLN A 998 -17.90 10.58 26.74
CA GLN A 998 -18.71 11.51 27.53
C GLN A 998 -18.00 12.86 27.72
N PRO A 999 -18.76 13.96 27.93
CA PRO A 999 -18.20 15.24 28.32
C PRO A 999 -17.31 15.10 29.55
N VAL A 1000 -16.17 15.79 29.53
CA VAL A 1000 -15.21 15.83 30.64
C VAL A 1000 -15.13 17.25 31.18
N SER A 1001 -14.78 17.39 32.45
CA SER A 1001 -14.54 18.71 33.06
C SER A 1001 -13.20 19.26 32.58
N ALA A 1002 -13.15 20.57 32.32
CA ALA A 1002 -11.88 21.25 32.06
C ALA A 1002 -10.99 21.26 33.31
N GLY A 1003 -11.56 21.37 34.51
CA GLY A 1003 -10.85 21.42 35.80
C GLY A 1003 -11.03 20.18 36.68
N PRO A 1004 -10.22 20.04 37.74
CA PRO A 1004 -10.32 18.94 38.71
C PRO A 1004 -11.68 18.89 39.42
N ALA A 1005 -12.10 17.69 39.86
CA ALA A 1005 -13.44 17.42 40.40
C ALA A 1005 -13.83 18.25 41.65
N SER A 1006 -12.84 18.81 42.36
CA SER A 1006 -13.00 19.68 43.53
C SER A 1006 -13.73 21.00 43.23
N LEU A 1007 -13.88 21.37 41.95
CA LEU A 1007 -14.57 22.57 41.48
C LEU A 1007 -16.11 22.46 41.42
N LEU A 1008 -16.67 21.25 41.56
CA LEU A 1008 -18.10 20.99 41.42
C LEU A 1008 -18.97 21.56 42.57
N GLN A 1009 -18.38 22.11 43.64
CA GLN A 1009 -19.11 22.67 44.79
C GLN A 1009 -19.34 24.19 44.74
N LEU A 1010 -18.71 24.94 43.82
CA LEU A 1010 -18.73 26.40 43.81
C LEU A 1010 -19.14 26.96 42.42
N GLY A 1011 -20.37 26.68 41.99
CA GLY A 1011 -21.08 27.53 41.02
C GLY A 1011 -20.63 27.47 39.56
N SER A 1012 -21.28 26.60 38.78
CA SER A 1012 -21.60 26.79 37.35
C SER A 1012 -20.46 26.81 36.33
N TRP A 1013 -19.70 25.72 36.15
CA TRP A 1013 -18.90 25.47 34.94
C TRP A 1013 -19.42 24.19 34.25
N PHE A 1014 -20.22 24.37 33.19
CA PHE A 1014 -21.13 23.40 32.55
C PHE A 1014 -22.13 22.71 33.51
N PRO A 1015 -23.47 22.93 33.39
CA PRO A 1015 -24.38 21.91 33.88
C PRO A 1015 -24.10 20.66 33.06
N PHE A 1016 -23.64 19.58 33.70
CA PHE A 1016 -23.56 18.24 33.11
C PHE A 1016 -24.99 17.75 32.82
N ASN A 1017 -25.66 18.37 31.86
CA ASN A 1017 -26.79 17.74 31.20
C ASN A 1017 -26.21 16.55 30.44
N GLN A 1018 -26.81 15.37 30.60
CA GLN A 1018 -26.44 14.20 29.81
C GLN A 1018 -26.39 14.60 28.33
N SER A 1019 -25.25 14.33 27.67
CA SER A 1019 -25.14 14.47 26.21
C SER A 1019 -26.29 13.72 25.56
N MET A 1020 -26.87 14.29 24.51
CA MET A 1020 -27.90 13.59 23.73
C MET A 1020 -27.37 12.23 23.27
N THR A 1021 -28.24 11.21 23.35
CA THR A 1021 -27.95 9.89 22.79
C THR A 1021 -28.08 9.91 21.27
N GLY A 1022 -27.39 8.98 20.60
CA GLY A 1022 -27.49 8.84 19.15
C GLY A 1022 -28.92 8.64 18.64
N THR A 1023 -29.74 7.90 19.38
CA THR A 1023 -31.16 7.67 19.05
C THR A 1023 -32.01 8.93 19.19
N GLN A 1024 -31.81 9.71 20.26
CA GLN A 1024 -32.49 11.01 20.44
C GLN A 1024 -32.12 11.99 19.32
N LEU A 1025 -30.85 11.98 18.90
CA LEU A 1025 -30.40 12.83 17.80
C LEU A 1025 -31.02 12.37 16.47
N ASP A 1026 -31.07 11.07 16.25
CA ASP A 1026 -31.72 10.46 15.10
C ASP A 1026 -33.23 10.79 15.00
N GLU A 1027 -33.94 10.88 16.12
CA GLU A 1027 -35.33 11.36 16.19
C GLU A 1027 -35.44 12.85 15.88
N LEU A 1028 -34.54 13.68 16.45
CA LEU A 1028 -34.49 15.12 16.19
C LEU A 1028 -34.26 15.42 14.70
N LEU A 1029 -33.33 14.69 14.08
CA LEU A 1029 -32.98 14.87 12.67
C LEU A 1029 -34.02 14.22 11.75
N GLY A 1030 -34.53 13.03 12.07
CA GLY A 1030 -35.47 12.31 11.21
C GLY A 1030 -36.88 12.90 11.18
N GLY A 1031 -37.24 13.66 12.23
CA GLY A 1031 -38.57 14.23 12.44
C GLY A 1031 -39.57 13.23 13.04
N PRO A 1032 -40.78 13.69 13.42
CA PRO A 1032 -41.78 12.84 14.08
C PRO A 1032 -42.28 11.68 13.20
N ASP A 1033 -42.27 11.86 11.88
CA ASP A 1033 -42.72 10.86 10.90
C ASP A 1033 -41.55 10.07 10.30
N ARG A 1034 -40.57 9.66 11.13
CA ARG A 1034 -39.42 8.84 10.70
C ARG A 1034 -39.84 7.37 10.53
N PRO A 1035 -39.85 6.81 9.30
CA PRO A 1035 -40.22 5.42 9.07
C PRO A 1035 -39.04 4.51 9.40
N ILE A 1036 -39.07 3.82 10.53
CA ILE A 1036 -38.00 2.88 10.88
C ILE A 1036 -38.20 1.59 10.06
N PRO A 1037 -37.24 1.18 9.22
CA PRO A 1037 -37.34 -0.06 8.45
C PRO A 1037 -37.47 -1.27 9.40
N GLN A 1038 -38.46 -2.15 9.15
CA GLN A 1038 -38.53 -3.42 9.87
C GLN A 1038 -37.43 -4.34 9.33
N PRO A 1039 -36.67 -5.05 10.18
CA PRO A 1039 -35.65 -5.98 9.71
C PRO A 1039 -36.31 -7.10 8.88
N GLU A 1040 -35.96 -7.17 7.59
CA GLU A 1040 -36.39 -8.27 6.73
C GLU A 1040 -35.85 -9.59 7.27
N ARG A 1041 -36.75 -10.49 7.68
CA ARG A 1041 -36.38 -11.88 7.97
C ARG A 1041 -36.01 -12.56 6.66
N GLN A 1042 -34.74 -12.55 6.29
CA GLN A 1042 -34.25 -13.37 5.18
C GLN A 1042 -34.36 -14.86 5.55
N GLN A 1043 -35.46 -15.49 5.14
CA GLN A 1043 -35.54 -16.94 5.02
C GLN A 1043 -34.55 -17.38 3.93
N ARG A 1044 -33.50 -18.08 4.33
CA ARG A 1044 -32.65 -18.83 3.39
C ARG A 1044 -33.47 -20.02 2.88
N ASP A 1045 -33.74 -20.06 1.58
CA ASP A 1045 -34.37 -21.18 0.91
C ASP A 1045 -33.49 -22.44 1.03
N PHE A 1046 -33.89 -23.37 1.90
CA PHE A 1046 -33.52 -24.77 1.79
C PHE A 1046 -34.70 -25.52 1.18
N LEU A 1047 -34.49 -26.08 -0.01
CA LEU A 1047 -35.40 -27.01 -0.66
C LEU A 1047 -35.61 -28.25 0.22
N SER A 1048 -36.82 -28.42 0.77
CA SER A 1048 -37.33 -29.74 1.14
C SER A 1048 -38.86 -29.80 1.17
N GLY A 1049 -39.40 -30.71 0.36
CA GLY A 1049 -40.57 -31.57 0.61
C GLY A 1049 -41.88 -30.97 1.19
N THR A 1050 -42.85 -30.81 0.28
CA THR A 1050 -44.25 -31.31 0.36
C THR A 1050 -45.03 -31.32 1.69
N ASP A 1051 -46.24 -30.77 1.59
CA ASP A 1051 -47.46 -31.04 2.38
C ASP A 1051 -47.57 -30.46 3.79
N LEU A 1052 -48.40 -29.40 3.90
CA LEU A 1052 -49.66 -29.39 4.68
C LEU A 1052 -50.15 -27.94 4.88
N ALA A 1053 -50.88 -27.44 3.88
CA ALA A 1053 -51.78 -26.31 4.07
C ALA A 1053 -53.05 -26.81 4.81
N ALA A 1054 -53.05 -26.79 6.15
CA ALA A 1054 -54.25 -26.74 7.00
C ALA A 1054 -53.84 -26.71 8.49
N GLY A 1055 -53.93 -25.54 9.15
CA GLY A 1055 -53.72 -25.49 10.61
C GLY A 1055 -53.44 -24.13 11.25
N ALA A 1056 -53.41 -23.04 10.49
CA ALA A 1056 -53.00 -21.72 11.00
C ALA A 1056 -54.00 -21.04 11.97
N SER A 1057 -55.15 -21.66 12.27
CA SER A 1057 -56.08 -21.17 13.33
C SER A 1057 -55.92 -21.89 14.68
N GLY A 1058 -55.14 -22.97 14.76
CA GLY A 1058 -54.86 -23.69 16.03
C GLY A 1058 -53.57 -23.25 16.74
N VAL A 1059 -52.61 -22.66 16.01
CA VAL A 1059 -51.27 -22.37 16.55
C VAL A 1059 -51.22 -21.06 17.34
N ALA A 1060 -52.11 -20.10 17.06
CA ALA A 1060 -52.22 -18.86 17.84
C ALA A 1060 -52.80 -19.08 19.25
N ALA A 1061 -53.72 -20.06 19.41
CA ALA A 1061 -54.23 -20.47 20.71
C ALA A 1061 -53.22 -21.33 21.51
N ALA A 1062 -52.39 -22.11 20.82
CA ALA A 1062 -51.33 -22.89 21.46
C ALA A 1062 -50.14 -22.03 21.95
N ALA A 1063 -49.81 -20.93 21.25
CA ALA A 1063 -48.72 -20.01 21.60
C ALA A 1063 -48.98 -19.22 22.90
N ALA A 1064 -50.23 -18.82 23.15
CA ALA A 1064 -50.61 -18.15 24.40
C ALA A 1064 -50.52 -19.09 25.62
N ALA A 1065 -50.81 -20.39 25.44
CA ALA A 1065 -50.63 -21.41 26.47
C ALA A 1065 -49.16 -21.86 26.65
N THR A 1066 -48.27 -21.56 25.70
CA THR A 1066 -46.83 -21.85 25.84
C THR A 1066 -46.06 -20.75 26.56
N GLN A 1067 -46.50 -19.48 26.50
CA GLN A 1067 -45.87 -18.40 27.27
C GLN A 1067 -46.13 -18.52 28.78
N SER A 1068 -47.33 -18.92 29.19
CA SER A 1068 -47.60 -19.22 30.61
C SER A 1068 -46.82 -20.44 31.12
N ASN A 1069 -46.59 -21.44 30.25
CA ASN A 1069 -45.77 -22.62 30.55
C ASN A 1069 -44.26 -22.36 30.52
N LEU A 1070 -43.79 -21.30 29.85
CA LEU A 1070 -42.37 -20.90 29.86
C LEU A 1070 -42.00 -20.12 31.11
N TYR A 1071 -42.88 -19.22 31.59
CA TYR A 1071 -42.67 -18.54 32.87
C TYR A 1071 -42.72 -19.50 34.06
N SER A 1072 -43.61 -20.51 34.04
CA SER A 1072 -43.64 -21.55 35.07
C SER A 1072 -42.44 -22.51 34.99
N ARG A 1073 -41.90 -22.78 33.80
CA ARG A 1073 -40.66 -23.55 33.62
C ARG A 1073 -39.40 -22.77 33.98
N ILE A 1074 -39.37 -21.45 33.78
CA ILE A 1074 -38.25 -20.62 34.22
C ILE A 1074 -38.27 -20.47 35.74
N SER A 1075 -39.45 -20.33 36.37
CA SER A 1075 -39.53 -20.33 37.84
C SER A 1075 -39.25 -21.71 38.44
N SER A 1076 -39.67 -22.80 37.79
CA SER A 1076 -39.32 -24.16 38.24
C SER A 1076 -37.84 -24.46 38.04
N ALA A 1077 -37.22 -24.01 36.94
CA ALA A 1077 -35.79 -24.17 36.68
C ALA A 1077 -34.92 -23.29 37.60
N LEU A 1078 -35.40 -22.12 38.04
CA LEU A 1078 -34.73 -21.31 39.07
C LEU A 1078 -34.81 -21.95 40.45
N ASN A 1079 -35.96 -22.57 40.80
CA ASN A 1079 -36.10 -23.33 42.05
C ASN A 1079 -35.31 -24.64 42.03
N GLU A 1080 -35.26 -25.36 40.90
CA GLU A 1080 -34.40 -26.54 40.73
C GLU A 1080 -32.91 -26.15 40.79
N ARG A 1081 -32.52 -25.01 40.23
CA ARG A 1081 -31.13 -24.52 40.33
C ARG A 1081 -30.77 -24.06 41.73
N GLY A 1082 -31.73 -23.52 42.49
CA GLY A 1082 -31.60 -23.25 43.93
C GLY A 1082 -31.47 -24.52 44.76
N GLN A 1083 -32.23 -25.57 44.44
CA GLN A 1083 -32.10 -26.90 45.06
C GLN A 1083 -30.77 -27.57 44.70
N VAL A 1084 -30.29 -27.47 43.46
CA VAL A 1084 -28.99 -28.02 43.03
C VAL A 1084 -27.83 -27.27 43.66
N LEU A 1085 -27.97 -25.96 43.94
CA LEU A 1085 -26.98 -25.19 44.71
C LEU A 1085 -26.97 -25.59 46.19
N SER A 1086 -28.13 -25.86 46.78
CA SER A 1086 -28.25 -26.40 48.13
C SER A 1086 -27.69 -27.83 48.23
N ASP A 1087 -27.90 -28.67 47.22
CA ASP A 1087 -27.39 -30.05 47.12
C ASP A 1087 -25.86 -30.05 46.87
N LEU A 1088 -25.33 -29.04 46.18
CA LEU A 1088 -23.89 -28.80 46.03
C LEU A 1088 -23.26 -28.32 47.33
N GLU A 1089 -23.94 -27.47 48.10
CA GLU A 1089 -23.49 -27.03 49.42
C GLU A 1089 -23.48 -28.18 50.44
N GLU A 1090 -24.49 -29.06 50.43
CA GLU A 1090 -24.48 -30.30 51.22
C GLU A 1090 -23.37 -31.27 50.77
N ARG A 1091 -23.08 -31.37 49.46
CA ARG A 1091 -21.96 -32.18 48.95
C ARG A 1091 -20.60 -31.58 49.29
N PHE A 1092 -20.45 -30.25 49.33
CA PHE A 1092 -19.23 -29.59 49.79
C PHE A 1092 -19.02 -29.78 51.29
N ASN A 1093 -20.08 -29.71 52.09
CA ASN A 1093 -20.03 -30.02 53.53
C ASN A 1093 -19.69 -31.50 53.77
N ALA A 1094 -20.27 -32.43 52.99
CA ALA A 1094 -19.93 -33.85 53.06
C ALA A 1094 -18.49 -34.15 52.59
N LEU A 1095 -17.97 -33.40 51.61
CA LEU A 1095 -16.58 -33.50 51.17
C LEU A 1095 -15.60 -32.93 52.20
N GLU A 1096 -15.97 -31.83 52.87
CA GLU A 1096 -15.18 -31.25 53.96
C GLU A 1096 -15.13 -32.22 55.15
N GLU A 1097 -16.26 -32.82 55.54
CA GLU A 1097 -16.33 -33.82 56.61
C GLU A 1097 -15.59 -35.12 56.24
N GLY A 1098 -15.67 -35.55 54.98
CA GLY A 1098 -14.87 -36.64 54.43
C GLY A 1098 -13.37 -36.35 54.47
N SER A 1099 -12.95 -35.12 54.16
CA SER A 1099 -11.55 -34.69 54.22
C SER A 1099 -11.02 -34.64 55.66
N LYS A 1100 -11.83 -34.16 56.62
CA LYS A 1100 -11.50 -34.17 58.05
C LYS A 1100 -11.36 -35.59 58.59
N ASN A 1101 -12.21 -36.51 58.14
CA ASN A 1101 -12.12 -37.94 58.50
C ASN A 1101 -10.91 -38.63 57.87
N MET A 1102 -10.53 -38.26 56.64
CA MET A 1102 -9.34 -38.79 55.99
C MET A 1102 -8.06 -38.26 56.65
N VAL A 1103 -8.03 -36.99 57.07
CA VAL A 1103 -6.93 -36.40 57.85
C VAL A 1103 -6.84 -37.01 59.26
N SER A 1104 -7.97 -37.32 59.90
CA SER A 1104 -7.96 -38.00 61.21
C SER A 1104 -7.52 -39.46 61.09
N GLN A 1105 -7.88 -40.17 60.02
CA GLN A 1105 -7.34 -41.49 59.66
C GLN A 1105 -5.85 -41.44 59.34
N ALA A 1106 -5.39 -40.44 58.58
CA ALA A 1106 -3.97 -40.26 58.29
C ALA A 1106 -3.17 -39.97 59.57
N LYS A 1107 -3.70 -39.15 60.50
CA LYS A 1107 -3.10 -38.94 61.82
C LYS A 1107 -3.10 -40.22 62.68
N ARG A 1108 -4.15 -41.05 62.61
CA ARG A 1108 -4.20 -42.37 63.29
C ARG A 1108 -3.20 -43.37 62.69
N LEU A 1109 -3.06 -43.41 61.38
CA LEU A 1109 -2.09 -44.26 60.68
C LEU A 1109 -0.66 -43.79 60.95
N ALA A 1110 -0.43 -42.48 60.94
CA ALA A 1110 0.85 -41.89 61.31
C ALA A 1110 1.21 -42.25 62.76
N THR A 1111 0.29 -42.06 63.72
CA THR A 1111 0.53 -42.46 65.13
C THR A 1111 0.68 -43.98 65.33
N GLN A 1112 0.00 -44.82 64.55
CA GLN A 1112 0.23 -46.28 64.56
C GLN A 1112 1.59 -46.68 63.96
N GLN A 1113 2.08 -45.95 62.96
CA GLN A 1113 3.44 -46.15 62.44
C GLN A 1113 4.52 -45.61 63.38
N THR A 1114 4.27 -44.49 64.07
CA THR A 1114 5.17 -43.99 65.13
C THR A 1114 5.17 -44.91 66.35
N ALA A 1115 4.06 -45.56 66.69
CA ALA A 1115 3.98 -46.56 67.77
C ALA A 1115 4.62 -47.91 67.39
N LYS A 1116 4.59 -48.32 66.11
CA LYS A 1116 5.31 -49.51 65.62
C LYS A 1116 6.82 -49.30 65.47
N SER A 1117 7.29 -48.05 65.42
CA SER A 1117 8.72 -47.70 65.42
C SER A 1117 9.38 -47.80 66.81
N TRP A 1118 8.63 -48.02 67.89
CA TRP A 1118 9.17 -48.08 69.27
C TRP A 1118 9.25 -49.51 69.85
N PHE A 1119 8.69 -50.53 69.19
CA PHE A 1119 8.81 -51.95 69.61
C PHE A 1119 9.40 -52.85 68.52
N GLY A 1120 10.39 -52.32 67.80
CA GLY A 1120 11.18 -53.02 66.79
C GLY A 1120 12.65 -53.14 67.15
N LEU A 1121 12.93 -53.71 68.33
CA LEU A 1121 14.08 -54.58 68.62
C LEU A 1121 13.60 -55.67 69.57
#